data_AF-A0A954Q5U5-F1
#
_entry.id   AF-A0A954Q5U5-F1
#
_cell.length_a   1.000
_cell.length_b   1.000
_cell.length_c   1.000
_cell.angle_alpha   90.00
_cell.angle_beta   90.00
_cell.angle_gamma   90.00
#
_symmetry.space_group_name_H-M   'P 1'
#
loop_
_entity.id
_entity.type
_entity.pdbx_description
1 polymer ?
#
loop_
_entity_poly.entity_id
_entity_poly.type
_entity_poly.pdbx_seq_one_letter_code
_entity_poly.pdbx_strand_id
1 'polypeptide(L)'
;MKLYLLNAMFAGLTLTAVQAIAEMPRPQWLRCADDSDKAGAGCLRKTFVVEQPVTSATLHASGDGTFVELYIDGKLFAELEPYDPLLRVDVTERCGAGPHVLAIRLKQSALIRCAAFVRLELSFADSSQHTIVTDDTWKCDANAASNWLDIAFDDSNWQRPKLLGMVDARLLTPADRTTDIDAAENYDQWKQAIGATAGTDPASFQLTSGFEIELLRSAEKDEDSWVSMAVDSQGRVIIGKEKVGLLRLTLNEAGSVDRVETVNDTMQECRGLLFIGDDLYVNANNSKAIYRLPATADDLFGEPELIYQSSGGAGHGRNDLTLGSNGKIYSIQGDSVDLPTDGVDYTSPYRDARRGIKTSEGHLLRIDPQTKDVEVLVGGLRNPFGIAINSRGDCFTYDADAEYDMGAPWYRPTRVNHLTLGGDFGWRGVTKQWPPYYPDHPDNAVPGLSIGKGSPTAVKFGSHSSFPSPYRDALFILDWTYGRVIAVHVIPRGSSYLMAAETFLQGRPLNVTDLDFAPDGSMYLITGGRATQSALYRLRYRGDEAVKLPTTEQQNYREATANAALSIRWQLEAELTGTGRGSILIPELASDDPWIRSAARNLLERTEVAEWRDAAVTHADDKVALSAMLSLARNGDRKSRTKIVERLCEMDWPGLSRSWRETAVYTLALCTERWEPREKLKQQLVSRLESIYPDREFSVNQITSELLVRLDSQAVVSTTMDLASESTRQAEQMHYLFVIRNAQLGWTPELRRTYFRLLAGTSDYIGGQGMNDFLTKIRSDAIESLGSDVREAFADVIQASDPTRGPAYPVATPRPIVEQWTLDTMPTALSQVTRPSDPERGKQLFAEASCVHCHRVGGYGRLIGPDLTNVSRRFSQRDLLTSMIEPSKVIPEKYQSMQVITTDGRVFVGITALGGDYRSTKLRLATNALDPYAITEIEKQEIEEIQPSQTSWMPNGLLNTLTAEEVADLLAYLNAGH
;
A
#
# COMPACT_ATOMS: atom_id res chain seq x y z
N MET A 1 -6.79 65.30 -11.75
CA MET A 1 -5.32 65.11 -11.74
C MET A 1 -4.74 64.68 -10.37
N LYS A 2 -5.54 64.01 -9.51
CA LYS A 2 -5.08 63.36 -8.26
C LYS A 2 -5.51 61.88 -8.14
N LEU A 3 -6.11 61.30 -9.20
CA LEU A 3 -6.54 59.89 -9.24
C LEU A 3 -5.64 58.98 -10.09
N TYR A 4 -4.67 59.52 -10.83
CA TYR A 4 -3.75 58.74 -11.66
C TYR A 4 -2.42 58.39 -10.97
N LEU A 5 -2.18 58.89 -9.75
CA LEU A 5 -0.97 58.62 -8.97
C LEU A 5 -1.18 57.54 -7.88
N LEU A 6 -2.42 57.12 -7.58
CA LEU A 6 -2.66 56.01 -6.64
C LEU A 6 -2.61 54.63 -7.31
N ASN A 7 -2.94 54.52 -8.60
CA ASN A 7 -2.86 53.24 -9.34
C ASN A 7 -1.43 52.83 -9.73
N ALA A 8 -0.45 53.72 -9.59
CA ALA A 8 0.97 53.41 -9.84
C ALA A 8 1.73 52.95 -8.58
N MET A 9 1.16 53.11 -7.36
CA MET A 9 1.77 52.59 -6.13
C MET A 9 1.23 51.22 -5.69
N PHE A 10 0.08 50.77 -6.22
CA PHE A 10 -0.46 49.43 -5.94
C PHE A 10 -0.08 48.37 -7.00
N ALA A 11 0.52 48.76 -8.13
CA ALA A 11 1.03 47.84 -9.14
C ALA A 11 2.52 47.47 -8.95
N GLY A 12 3.16 47.95 -7.87
CA GLY A 12 4.59 47.77 -7.59
C GLY A 12 4.91 46.99 -6.30
N LEU A 13 3.92 46.37 -5.64
CA LEU A 13 4.08 45.72 -4.34
C LEU A 13 3.45 44.32 -4.21
N THR A 14 3.08 43.67 -5.33
CA THR A 14 2.61 42.27 -5.36
C THR A 14 3.50 41.35 -6.21
N LEU A 15 4.76 41.73 -6.42
CA LEU A 15 5.79 40.92 -7.06
C LEU A 15 7.07 40.98 -6.22
N THR A 16 7.07 40.25 -5.10
CA THR A 16 8.26 39.64 -4.44
C THR A 16 7.85 39.11 -3.06
N ALA A 17 6.97 38.10 -3.05
CA ALA A 17 6.88 37.16 -1.93
C ALA A 17 6.47 35.78 -2.43
N VAL A 18 6.93 35.41 -3.64
CA VAL A 18 7.37 34.04 -3.83
C VAL A 18 8.73 34.04 -3.15
N GLN A 19 8.78 33.63 -1.88
CA GLN A 19 10.01 33.01 -1.39
C GLN A 19 10.28 31.92 -2.42
N ALA A 20 11.27 32.16 -3.29
CA ALA A 20 11.83 31.10 -4.09
C ALA A 20 12.26 30.05 -3.06
N ILE A 21 11.43 29.02 -2.89
CA ILE A 21 11.92 27.74 -2.42
C ILE A 21 13.03 27.46 -3.43
N ALA A 22 14.29 27.62 -3.01
CA ALA A 22 15.40 27.26 -3.87
C ALA A 22 15.10 25.84 -4.33
N GLU A 23 14.89 25.63 -5.65
CA GLU A 23 14.64 24.29 -6.17
C GLU A 23 15.76 23.42 -5.64
N MET A 24 15.41 22.44 -4.80
CA MET A 24 16.40 21.54 -4.23
C MET A 24 17.20 20.92 -5.38
N PRO A 25 18.54 20.79 -5.26
CA PRO A 25 19.36 20.27 -6.33
C PRO A 25 18.81 18.94 -6.87
N ARG A 26 18.56 18.87 -8.18
CA ARG A 26 18.10 17.65 -8.83
C ARG A 26 19.31 16.81 -9.26
N PRO A 27 19.37 15.52 -8.88
CA PRO A 27 20.43 14.64 -9.33
C PRO A 27 20.33 14.35 -10.83
N GLN A 28 21.48 14.01 -11.41
CA GLN A 28 21.60 13.47 -12.76
C GLN A 28 21.86 11.97 -12.71
N TRP A 29 21.39 11.27 -13.73
CA TRP A 29 21.80 9.89 -13.99
C TRP A 29 23.26 9.87 -14.45
N LEU A 30 24.09 9.10 -13.74
CA LEU A 30 25.51 8.95 -14.03
C LEU A 30 25.85 7.53 -14.49
N ARG A 31 26.87 7.44 -15.33
CA ARG A 31 27.60 6.20 -15.61
C ARG A 31 29.10 6.48 -15.75
N CYS A 32 29.92 5.44 -15.53
CA CYS A 32 31.34 5.51 -15.87
C CYS A 32 31.51 5.69 -17.38
N ALA A 33 32.39 6.59 -17.81
CA ALA A 33 32.68 6.79 -19.23
C ALA A 33 33.62 5.68 -19.74
N ASP A 34 33.19 4.93 -20.75
CA ASP A 34 34.04 4.12 -21.61
C ASP A 34 33.39 4.10 -23.00
N ASP A 35 34.22 4.17 -24.05
CA ASP A 35 33.83 4.22 -25.46
C ASP A 35 33.43 2.83 -26.00
N SER A 36 33.58 1.77 -25.19
CA SER A 36 33.10 0.44 -25.54
C SER A 36 31.60 0.28 -25.22
N ASP A 37 30.80 -0.20 -26.18
CA ASP A 37 29.40 -0.63 -25.99
C ASP A 37 29.26 -1.82 -25.00
N LYS A 38 30.29 -2.12 -24.19
CA LYS A 38 30.31 -3.18 -23.16
C LYS A 38 30.42 -2.64 -21.72
N ALA A 39 30.50 -1.32 -21.55
CA ALA A 39 30.76 -0.70 -20.25
C ALA A 39 29.48 -0.43 -19.44
N GLY A 40 29.11 -1.41 -18.61
CA GLY A 40 28.08 -1.25 -17.56
C GLY A 40 28.63 -1.25 -16.13
N ALA A 41 29.88 -1.69 -15.92
CA ALA A 41 30.52 -1.73 -14.61
C ALA A 41 31.43 -0.52 -14.39
N GLY A 42 31.51 -0.04 -13.14
CA GLY A 42 32.44 1.01 -12.77
C GLY A 42 32.24 1.53 -11.36
N CYS A 43 33.25 2.22 -10.84
CA CYS A 43 33.22 2.84 -9.52
C CYS A 43 33.07 4.35 -9.68
N LEU A 44 32.16 4.95 -8.92
CA LEU A 44 31.97 6.40 -8.85
C LEU A 44 32.20 6.87 -7.41
N ARG A 45 32.82 8.04 -7.23
CA ARG A 45 33.02 8.63 -5.89
C ARG A 45 32.92 10.14 -5.90
N LYS A 46 32.54 10.69 -4.75
CA LYS A 46 32.57 12.12 -4.42
C LYS A 46 33.01 12.31 -2.98
N THR A 47 33.98 13.18 -2.78
CA THR A 47 34.40 13.62 -1.45
C THR A 47 33.56 14.83 -1.04
N PHE A 48 33.23 14.93 0.25
CA PHE A 48 32.51 16.06 0.81
C PHE A 48 32.93 16.30 2.26
N VAL A 49 32.61 17.47 2.80
CA VAL A 49 32.91 17.83 4.19
C VAL A 49 31.61 18.18 4.89
N VAL A 50 31.41 17.60 6.06
CA VAL A 50 30.32 17.93 6.99
C VAL A 50 30.88 18.90 8.02
N GLU A 51 30.47 20.16 7.94
CA GLU A 51 31.07 21.26 8.72
C GLU A 51 30.74 21.19 10.21
N GLN A 52 29.54 20.70 10.54
CA GLN A 52 29.04 20.56 11.91
C GLN A 52 28.20 19.28 12.05
N PRO A 53 28.00 18.74 13.26
CA PRO A 53 27.19 17.54 13.45
C PRO A 53 25.80 17.68 12.82
N VAL A 54 25.42 16.69 12.02
CA VAL A 54 24.07 16.62 11.43
C VAL A 54 23.05 16.21 12.49
N THR A 55 21.84 16.74 12.38
CA THR A 55 20.68 16.23 13.14
C THR A 55 20.01 15.10 12.40
N SER A 56 20.08 15.10 11.07
CA SER A 56 19.63 13.99 10.23
C SER A 56 20.38 13.98 8.90
N ALA A 57 20.60 12.78 8.36
CA ALA A 57 21.10 12.57 7.01
C ALA A 57 20.27 11.49 6.31
N THR A 58 19.59 11.84 5.22
CA THR A 58 18.80 10.89 4.42
C THR A 58 19.41 10.74 3.03
N LEU A 59 19.67 9.50 2.63
CA LEU A 59 20.17 9.18 1.29
C LEU A 59 19.05 8.56 0.45
N HIS A 60 18.92 9.06 -0.77
CA HIS A 60 18.05 8.56 -1.83
C HIS A 60 18.90 8.02 -2.97
N ALA A 61 18.59 6.83 -3.48
CA ALA A 61 19.33 6.25 -4.60
C ALA A 61 18.49 5.30 -5.46
N SER A 62 18.84 5.17 -6.74
CA SER A 62 18.30 4.15 -7.64
C SER A 62 19.35 3.75 -8.66
N GLY A 63 19.39 2.46 -8.98
CA GLY A 63 19.98 1.98 -10.23
C GLY A 63 18.95 1.99 -11.36
N ASP A 64 19.39 1.91 -12.60
CA ASP A 64 18.55 1.65 -13.76
C ASP A 64 19.20 0.54 -14.60
N GLY A 65 18.63 -0.67 -14.52
CA GLY A 65 19.15 -1.83 -15.23
C GLY A 65 20.49 -2.37 -14.70
N THR A 66 20.89 -2.05 -13.47
CA THR A 66 22.19 -2.39 -12.89
C THR A 66 22.13 -2.64 -11.39
N PHE A 67 23.01 -3.52 -10.89
CA PHE A 67 23.21 -3.67 -9.46
C PHE A 67 24.09 -2.53 -8.94
N VAL A 68 23.67 -1.92 -7.83
CA VAL A 68 24.35 -0.78 -7.21
C VAL A 68 24.77 -1.16 -5.80
N GLU A 69 26.04 -0.94 -5.46
CA GLU A 69 26.51 -0.98 -4.07
C GLU A 69 26.82 0.45 -3.61
N LEU A 70 26.39 0.81 -2.40
CA LEU A 70 26.55 2.15 -1.83
C LEU A 70 27.44 2.13 -0.58
N TYR A 71 28.40 3.04 -0.55
CA TYR A 71 29.42 3.13 0.48
C TYR A 71 29.51 4.54 1.06
N ILE A 72 29.65 4.64 2.38
CA ILE A 72 30.13 5.83 3.06
C ILE A 72 31.38 5.43 3.85
N ASP A 73 32.49 6.12 3.61
CA ASP A 73 33.78 5.91 4.26
C ASP A 73 34.23 4.44 4.23
N GLY A 74 34.10 3.83 3.06
CA GLY A 74 34.46 2.44 2.78
C GLY A 74 33.58 1.36 3.41
N LYS A 75 32.54 1.74 4.16
CA LYS A 75 31.56 0.78 4.68
C LYS A 75 30.36 0.67 3.75
N LEU A 76 30.16 -0.53 3.20
CA LEU A 76 28.93 -0.89 2.49
C LEU A 76 27.75 -0.75 3.44
N PHE A 77 26.73 0.01 3.04
CA PHE A 77 25.52 0.21 3.86
C PHE A 77 24.23 -0.15 3.13
N ALA A 78 24.24 -0.22 1.81
CA ALA A 78 23.08 -0.64 1.01
C ALA A 78 23.49 -1.24 -0.33
N GLU A 79 22.67 -2.17 -0.83
CA GLU A 79 22.75 -2.75 -2.16
C GLU A 79 21.39 -2.60 -2.85
N LEU A 80 21.40 -2.37 -4.17
CA LEU A 80 20.19 -2.31 -5.00
C LEU A 80 20.32 -3.26 -6.17
N GLU A 81 19.22 -3.96 -6.45
CA GLU A 81 19.06 -4.76 -7.65
C GLU A 81 18.58 -3.90 -8.85
N PRO A 82 18.74 -4.36 -10.11
CA PRO A 82 18.46 -3.58 -11.32
C PRO A 82 17.09 -2.90 -11.39
N TYR A 83 16.08 -3.50 -10.75
CA TYR A 83 14.68 -3.09 -10.82
C TYR A 83 14.13 -2.61 -9.47
N ASP A 84 14.98 -2.48 -8.45
CA ASP A 84 14.55 -1.98 -7.14
C ASP A 84 13.92 -0.58 -7.26
N PRO A 85 12.92 -0.28 -6.42
CA PRO A 85 12.35 1.06 -6.32
C PRO A 85 13.38 2.04 -5.75
N LEU A 86 12.97 3.30 -5.58
CA LEU A 86 13.81 4.31 -4.94
C LEU A 86 14.22 3.85 -3.52
N LEU A 87 15.51 3.67 -3.28
CA LEU A 87 16.04 3.49 -1.94
C LEU A 87 15.92 4.81 -1.18
N ARG A 88 15.44 4.74 0.06
CA ARG A 88 15.54 5.81 1.04
C ARG A 88 16.08 5.23 2.34
N VAL A 89 17.21 5.76 2.81
CA VAL A 89 17.87 5.23 4.01
C VAL A 89 18.44 6.35 4.86
N ASP A 90 18.26 6.23 6.17
CA ASP A 90 18.88 7.09 7.17
C ASP A 90 20.36 6.71 7.32
N VAL A 91 21.23 7.70 7.10
CA VAL A 91 22.69 7.56 7.21
C VAL A 91 23.28 8.54 8.23
N THR A 92 22.45 9.06 9.15
CA THR A 92 22.83 10.08 10.14
C THR A 92 24.07 9.67 10.94
N GLU A 93 24.11 8.45 11.45
CA GLU A 93 25.25 7.92 12.23
C GLU A 93 26.54 7.79 11.43
N ARG A 94 26.46 7.88 10.09
CA ARG A 94 27.60 7.77 9.17
C ARG A 94 28.12 9.12 8.71
N CYS A 95 27.40 10.21 8.99
CA CYS A 95 27.73 11.57 8.55
C CYS A 95 28.14 12.46 9.73
N GLY A 96 29.18 12.05 10.46
CA GLY A 96 29.77 12.87 11.53
C GLY A 96 30.39 14.18 11.04
N ALA A 97 30.87 15.04 11.95
CA ALA A 97 31.63 16.22 11.52
C ALA A 97 33.00 15.79 10.97
N GLY A 98 33.37 16.31 9.79
CA GLY A 98 34.64 15.99 9.14
C GLY A 98 34.52 15.66 7.65
N PRO A 99 35.62 15.21 7.03
CA PRO A 99 35.63 14.81 5.64
C PRO A 99 35.02 13.40 5.48
N HIS A 100 34.35 13.17 4.35
CA HIS A 100 33.68 11.92 4.01
C HIS A 100 33.86 11.56 2.54
N VAL A 101 33.70 10.27 2.23
CA VAL A 101 33.58 9.76 0.86
C VAL A 101 32.24 9.07 0.67
N LEU A 102 31.47 9.53 -0.30
CA LEU A 102 30.31 8.81 -0.82
C LEU A 102 30.71 8.10 -2.11
N ALA A 103 30.48 6.80 -2.18
CA ALA A 103 30.92 5.95 -3.27
C ALA A 103 29.83 4.99 -3.76
N ILE A 104 29.85 4.72 -5.06
CA ILE A 104 28.90 3.88 -5.79
C ILE A 104 29.71 2.86 -6.60
N ARG A 105 29.39 1.57 -6.49
CA ARG A 105 29.86 0.56 -7.45
C ARG A 105 28.69 0.09 -8.31
N LEU A 106 28.83 0.23 -9.62
CA LEU A 106 27.94 -0.36 -10.61
C LEU A 106 28.50 -1.71 -11.03
N LYS A 107 27.71 -2.78 -10.92
CA LYS A 107 28.07 -4.09 -11.45
C LYS A 107 27.39 -4.32 -12.80
N GLN A 108 28.07 -5.08 -13.65
CA GLN A 108 27.55 -5.43 -14.96
C GLN A 108 26.24 -6.23 -14.82
N SER A 109 25.25 -5.83 -15.61
CA SER A 109 23.99 -6.54 -15.83
C SER A 109 23.94 -7.01 -17.28
N ALA A 110 23.01 -7.91 -17.63
CA ALA A 110 22.77 -8.30 -19.03
C ALA A 110 22.35 -7.11 -19.94
N LEU A 111 21.95 -5.99 -19.34
CA LEU A 111 21.58 -4.75 -20.03
C LEU A 111 22.81 -3.88 -20.35
N ILE A 112 22.85 -3.35 -21.57
CA ILE A 112 24.07 -2.80 -22.20
C ILE A 112 24.46 -1.38 -21.72
N ARG A 113 23.69 -0.65 -20.89
CA ARG A 113 24.07 0.70 -20.40
C ARG A 113 23.50 0.98 -19.00
N CYS A 114 24.32 0.78 -17.98
CA CYS A 114 23.95 0.97 -16.58
C CYS A 114 23.95 2.46 -16.19
N ALA A 115 23.02 2.87 -15.33
CA ALA A 115 23.01 4.20 -14.74
C ALA A 115 22.58 4.15 -13.27
N ALA A 116 23.06 5.10 -12.47
CA ALA A 116 22.57 5.31 -11.12
C ALA A 116 22.52 6.79 -10.78
N PHE A 117 21.77 7.12 -9.74
CA PHE A 117 21.82 8.44 -9.11
C PHE A 117 21.81 8.32 -7.60
N VAL A 118 22.32 9.35 -6.93
CA VAL A 118 22.23 9.52 -5.48
C VAL A 118 21.89 10.97 -5.15
N ARG A 119 21.08 11.15 -4.11
CA ARG A 119 20.79 12.43 -3.45
C ARG A 119 20.91 12.23 -1.95
N LEU A 120 21.87 12.89 -1.32
CA LEU A 120 22.09 12.90 0.12
C LEU A 120 21.66 14.25 0.68
N GLU A 121 20.69 14.23 1.58
CA GLU A 121 20.16 15.41 2.28
C GLU A 121 20.70 15.43 3.71
N LEU A 122 21.37 16.51 4.06
CA LEU A 122 21.91 16.76 5.39
C LEU A 122 21.11 17.89 6.04
N SER A 123 20.60 17.67 7.24
CA SER A 123 19.98 18.73 8.06
C SER A 123 20.80 18.95 9.32
N PHE A 124 20.85 20.21 9.75
CA PHE A 124 21.65 20.64 10.89
C PHE A 124 20.80 21.34 11.97
N ALA A 125 21.36 21.47 13.17
CA ALA A 125 20.65 22.02 14.32
C ALA A 125 20.24 23.51 14.16
N ASP A 126 20.93 24.25 13.30
CA ASP A 126 20.59 25.63 12.93
C ASP A 126 19.49 25.73 11.86
N SER A 127 18.83 24.60 11.54
CA SER A 127 17.82 24.45 10.48
C SER A 127 18.35 24.64 9.06
N SER A 128 19.68 24.77 8.86
CA SER A 128 20.25 24.75 7.52
C SER A 128 20.18 23.34 6.91
N GLN A 129 20.13 23.30 5.57
CA GLN A 129 20.14 22.06 4.80
C GLN A 129 21.20 22.11 3.71
N HIS A 130 21.88 20.99 3.50
CA HIS A 130 22.83 20.81 2.41
C HIS A 130 22.50 19.52 1.66
N THR A 131 22.36 19.63 0.34
CA THR A 131 22.07 18.50 -0.54
C THR A 131 23.26 18.19 -1.45
N ILE A 132 23.75 16.96 -1.38
CA ILE A 132 24.77 16.43 -2.29
C ILE A 132 24.06 15.56 -3.31
N VAL A 133 24.29 15.82 -4.60
CA VAL A 133 23.68 15.07 -5.69
C VAL A 133 24.72 14.50 -6.63
N THR A 134 24.30 13.50 -7.40
CA THR A 134 25.01 13.05 -8.61
C THR A 134 24.98 14.12 -9.69
N ASP A 135 26.17 14.59 -10.06
CA ASP A 135 26.42 15.72 -10.97
C ASP A 135 27.80 15.54 -11.65
N ASP A 136 28.27 16.58 -12.35
CA ASP A 136 29.52 16.57 -13.10
C ASP A 136 30.80 16.69 -12.24
N THR A 137 30.65 16.87 -10.92
CA THR A 137 31.76 16.93 -9.97
C THR A 137 32.15 15.55 -9.43
N TRP A 138 31.32 14.54 -9.67
CA TRP A 138 31.68 13.15 -9.39
C TRP A 138 32.84 12.69 -10.26
N LYS A 139 33.53 11.65 -9.78
CA LYS A 139 34.62 11.01 -10.50
C LYS A 139 34.33 9.53 -10.69
N CYS A 140 34.82 8.94 -11.77
CA CYS A 140 34.63 7.53 -12.05
C CYS A 140 35.89 6.85 -12.61
N ASP A 141 36.00 5.55 -12.34
CA ASP A 141 36.98 4.64 -12.92
C ASP A 141 36.39 3.23 -13.05
N ALA A 142 36.51 2.62 -14.23
CA ALA A 142 36.08 1.25 -14.49
C ALA A 142 37.02 0.20 -13.87
N ASN A 143 38.27 0.58 -13.59
CA ASN A 143 39.33 -0.30 -13.08
C ASN A 143 39.89 0.21 -11.74
N ALA A 144 39.02 0.69 -10.87
CA ALA A 144 39.40 1.26 -9.58
C ALA A 144 40.29 0.30 -8.75
N ALA A 145 41.37 0.83 -8.17
CA ALA A 145 42.26 0.09 -7.27
C ALA A 145 41.52 -0.40 -6.02
N SER A 146 42.00 -1.44 -5.33
CA SER A 146 41.30 -2.03 -4.19
C SER A 146 41.02 -1.07 -3.01
N ASN A 147 41.85 -0.04 -2.84
CA ASN A 147 41.73 0.98 -1.80
C ASN A 147 40.95 2.26 -2.23
N TRP A 148 40.25 2.21 -3.37
CA TRP A 148 39.49 3.35 -3.92
C TRP A 148 38.37 3.89 -3.02
N LEU A 149 38.02 3.16 -1.96
CA LEU A 149 37.02 3.57 -0.98
C LEU A 149 37.60 4.46 0.13
N ASP A 150 38.93 4.51 0.25
CA ASP A 150 39.60 5.25 1.32
C ASP A 150 39.43 6.76 1.12
N ILE A 151 39.27 7.46 2.24
CA ILE A 151 39.18 8.92 2.27
C ILE A 151 40.44 9.60 1.75
N ALA A 152 41.60 9.00 2.00
CA ALA A 152 42.90 9.51 1.57
C ALA A 152 43.30 9.06 0.16
N PHE A 153 42.45 8.30 -0.55
CA PHE A 153 42.74 7.83 -1.89
C PHE A 153 42.83 9.01 -2.89
N ASP A 154 43.88 9.01 -3.71
CA ASP A 154 44.09 10.01 -4.76
C ASP A 154 43.31 9.66 -6.03
N ASP A 155 42.15 10.28 -6.18
CA ASP A 155 41.29 10.18 -7.37
C ASP A 155 41.56 11.29 -8.41
N SER A 156 42.72 11.96 -8.37
CA SER A 156 43.06 13.04 -9.31
C SER A 156 43.11 12.57 -10.78
N ASN A 157 43.47 11.31 -11.02
CA ASN A 157 43.53 10.70 -12.35
C ASN A 157 42.22 10.08 -12.83
N TRP A 158 41.17 10.09 -11.99
CA TRP A 158 39.87 9.53 -12.36
C TRP A 158 39.15 10.42 -13.38
N GLN A 159 38.37 9.80 -14.24
CA GLN A 159 37.63 10.50 -15.29
C GLN A 159 36.35 11.13 -14.72
N ARG A 160 35.77 12.08 -15.45
CA ARG A 160 34.40 12.54 -15.16
C ARG A 160 33.39 11.51 -15.68
N PRO A 161 32.31 11.24 -14.93
CA PRO A 161 31.24 10.36 -15.40
C PRO A 161 30.50 11.00 -16.58
N LYS A 162 29.86 10.15 -17.39
CA LYS A 162 28.91 10.62 -18.39
C LYS A 162 27.59 10.96 -17.71
N LEU A 163 27.09 12.17 -17.98
CA LEU A 163 25.76 12.64 -17.57
C LEU A 163 24.72 12.18 -18.60
N LEU A 164 23.66 11.50 -18.15
CA LEU A 164 22.61 10.94 -19.03
C LEU A 164 21.31 11.76 -18.97
N GLY A 165 21.34 12.89 -18.25
CA GLY A 165 20.24 13.82 -18.07
C GLY A 165 19.71 13.84 -16.63
N MET A 166 18.88 14.87 -16.35
CA MET A 166 18.26 15.05 -15.04
C MET A 166 17.33 13.88 -14.70
N VAL A 167 17.35 13.49 -13.42
CA VAL A 167 16.36 12.56 -12.87
C VAL A 167 15.00 13.24 -12.92
N ASP A 168 14.00 12.52 -13.42
CA ASP A 168 12.61 12.96 -13.42
C ASP A 168 12.17 13.22 -11.97
N ALA A 169 11.60 14.40 -11.70
CA ALA A 169 11.23 14.80 -10.35
C ALA A 169 10.29 13.78 -9.69
N ARG A 170 9.43 13.13 -10.48
CA ARG A 170 8.50 12.09 -10.01
C ARG A 170 9.21 10.85 -9.46
N LEU A 171 10.46 10.60 -9.84
CA LEU A 171 11.28 9.50 -9.31
C LEU A 171 12.01 9.85 -8.02
N LEU A 172 12.05 11.14 -7.66
CA LEU A 172 12.69 11.62 -6.43
C LEU A 172 11.70 11.72 -5.28
N THR A 173 10.41 11.80 -5.60
CA THR A 173 9.36 11.81 -4.61
C THR A 173 9.11 10.37 -4.18
N PRO A 174 9.27 10.04 -2.89
CA PRO A 174 9.07 8.68 -2.44
C PRO A 174 7.66 8.19 -2.76
N ALA A 175 7.56 6.96 -3.26
CA ALA A 175 6.29 6.29 -3.54
C ALA A 175 5.37 6.24 -2.30
N ASP A 176 5.96 6.19 -1.11
CA ASP A 176 5.26 6.23 0.17
C ASP A 176 4.87 7.65 0.63
N ARG A 177 5.57 8.71 0.19
CA ARG A 177 5.32 10.09 0.64
C ARG A 177 4.38 10.92 -0.23
N THR A 178 4.23 10.61 -1.53
CA THR A 178 3.39 11.45 -2.42
C THR A 178 1.89 11.36 -2.17
N THR A 179 1.49 10.54 -1.20
CA THR A 179 0.09 10.32 -0.78
C THR A 179 -0.05 10.39 0.74
N ASP A 180 0.97 10.93 1.43
CA ASP A 180 1.00 11.09 2.88
C ASP A 180 -0.27 11.80 3.35
N ILE A 181 -0.98 11.11 4.26
CA ILE A 181 -2.22 11.57 4.87
C ILE A 181 -1.90 12.84 5.67
N ASP A 182 -2.34 13.99 5.15
CA ASP A 182 -2.00 15.30 5.68
C ASP A 182 -2.98 15.83 6.72
N ALA A 183 -2.54 16.87 7.43
CA ALA A 183 -3.36 18.04 7.81
C ALA A 183 -4.88 17.88 7.96
N ALA A 184 -5.49 17.72 6.80
CA ALA A 184 -6.89 17.90 6.54
C ALA A 184 -7.64 16.57 6.41
N GLU A 185 -6.93 15.44 6.43
CA GLU A 185 -7.45 14.12 6.11
C GLU A 185 -8.23 13.47 7.27
N ASN A 186 -9.52 13.79 7.30
CA ASN A 186 -10.52 13.20 8.15
C ASN A 186 -11.10 11.93 7.48
N TYR A 187 -10.80 10.74 8.01
CA TYR A 187 -11.37 9.45 7.57
C TYR A 187 -12.90 9.44 7.47
N ASP A 188 -13.57 10.29 8.26
CA ASP A 188 -15.03 10.42 8.31
C ASP A 188 -15.57 11.61 7.51
N GLN A 189 -14.77 12.23 6.62
CA GLN A 189 -15.21 13.35 5.79
C GLN A 189 -16.52 13.04 5.05
N TRP A 190 -16.66 11.81 4.53
CA TRP A 190 -17.81 11.35 3.76
C TRP A 190 -19.13 11.42 4.54
N LYS A 191 -19.07 11.40 5.88
CA LYS A 191 -20.28 11.55 6.72
C LYS A 191 -20.91 12.92 6.62
N GLN A 192 -20.14 13.93 6.24
CA GLN A 192 -20.68 15.26 5.96
C GLN A 192 -21.62 15.25 4.75
N ALA A 193 -21.52 14.26 3.86
CA ALA A 193 -22.44 14.06 2.74
C ALA A 193 -23.71 13.27 3.14
N ILE A 194 -23.81 12.71 4.34
CA ILE A 194 -25.03 12.05 4.81
C ILE A 194 -26.08 13.12 5.12
N GLY A 195 -27.24 13.02 4.46
CA GLY A 195 -28.35 13.95 4.67
C GLY A 195 -28.13 15.35 4.09
N ALA A 196 -27.02 15.59 3.39
CA ALA A 196 -26.83 16.80 2.59
C ALA A 196 -27.88 16.84 1.45
N THR A 197 -28.26 18.05 1.03
CA THR A 197 -29.26 18.23 -0.03
C THR A 197 -28.65 18.47 -1.42
N ALA A 198 -27.33 18.64 -1.49
CA ALA A 198 -26.59 18.89 -2.72
C ALA A 198 -25.16 18.35 -2.59
N GLY A 199 -24.50 18.11 -3.72
CA GLY A 199 -23.07 17.85 -3.79
C GLY A 199 -22.24 19.01 -3.26
N THR A 200 -21.02 18.72 -2.86
CA THR A 200 -20.06 19.69 -2.36
C THR A 200 -19.74 20.76 -3.40
N ASP A 201 -19.66 22.01 -2.96
CA ASP A 201 -19.28 23.12 -3.83
C ASP A 201 -17.83 22.94 -4.34
N PRO A 202 -17.61 22.89 -5.68
CA PRO A 202 -16.27 22.75 -6.24
C PRO A 202 -15.28 23.84 -5.84
N ALA A 203 -15.76 25.02 -5.41
CA ALA A 203 -14.90 26.09 -4.90
C ALA A 203 -14.13 25.70 -3.62
N SER A 204 -14.55 24.63 -2.92
CA SER A 204 -13.87 24.10 -1.74
C SER A 204 -12.75 23.09 -2.07
N PHE A 205 -12.63 22.67 -3.33
CA PHE A 205 -11.68 21.63 -3.74
C PHE A 205 -10.28 22.20 -3.98
N GLN A 206 -9.28 21.38 -3.69
CA GLN A 206 -7.89 21.62 -4.06
C GLN A 206 -7.58 20.85 -5.34
N LEU A 207 -7.00 21.54 -6.33
CA LEU A 207 -6.87 21.00 -7.67
C LEU A 207 -5.53 21.39 -8.28
N THR A 208 -4.98 20.50 -9.11
CA THR A 208 -3.79 20.78 -9.92
C THR A 208 -3.97 22.05 -10.76
N SER A 209 -2.94 22.89 -10.81
CA SER A 209 -2.96 24.17 -11.53
C SER A 209 -3.36 24.02 -13.00
N GLY A 210 -4.20 24.94 -13.49
CA GLY A 210 -4.66 25.00 -14.89
C GLY A 210 -5.91 24.17 -15.19
N PHE A 211 -6.45 23.46 -14.21
CA PHE A 211 -7.70 22.70 -14.33
C PHE A 211 -8.86 23.42 -13.64
N GLU A 212 -10.06 23.21 -14.18
CA GLU A 212 -11.33 23.72 -13.64
C GLU A 212 -12.29 22.55 -13.41
N ILE A 213 -13.08 22.65 -12.34
CA ILE A 213 -14.12 21.70 -11.97
C ILE A 213 -15.46 22.43 -11.76
N GLU A 214 -16.54 21.83 -12.26
CA GLU A 214 -17.91 22.34 -12.08
C GLU A 214 -18.85 21.23 -11.62
N LEU A 215 -19.81 21.58 -10.76
CA LEU A 215 -20.91 20.72 -10.34
C LEU A 215 -22.02 20.79 -11.41
N LEU A 216 -22.34 19.66 -12.04
CA LEU A 216 -23.38 19.58 -13.07
C LEU A 216 -24.75 19.26 -12.48
N ARG A 217 -24.80 18.33 -11.51
CA ARG A 217 -26.06 17.89 -10.89
C ARG A 217 -25.81 17.19 -9.56
N SER A 218 -26.76 17.32 -8.63
CA SER A 218 -26.86 16.48 -7.43
C SER A 218 -27.98 15.45 -7.61
N ALA A 219 -27.83 14.27 -7.01
CA ALA A 219 -28.87 13.26 -7.00
C ALA A 219 -30.14 13.75 -6.29
N GLU A 220 -31.30 13.37 -6.84
CA GLU A 220 -32.59 13.58 -6.21
C GLU A 220 -32.87 12.49 -5.15
N LYS A 221 -33.85 12.75 -4.27
CA LYS A 221 -34.11 11.93 -3.08
C LYS A 221 -34.43 10.46 -3.40
N ASP A 222 -35.02 10.19 -4.54
CA ASP A 222 -35.42 8.87 -5.03
C ASP A 222 -34.37 8.20 -5.95
N GLU A 223 -33.25 8.87 -6.20
CA GLU A 223 -32.18 8.36 -7.08
C GLU A 223 -31.09 7.57 -6.35
N ASP A 224 -31.23 7.38 -5.03
CA ASP A 224 -30.28 6.66 -4.17
C ASP A 224 -28.85 7.22 -4.25
N SER A 225 -27.87 6.54 -3.67
CA SER A 225 -26.45 6.89 -3.86
C SER A 225 -25.90 6.32 -5.18
N TRP A 226 -24.93 6.98 -5.80
CA TRP A 226 -24.33 6.60 -7.08
C TRP A 226 -22.96 5.94 -6.87
N VAL A 227 -22.74 4.78 -7.47
CA VAL A 227 -21.56 3.92 -7.21
C VAL A 227 -20.74 3.56 -8.44
N SER A 228 -21.27 3.76 -9.64
CA SER A 228 -20.54 3.54 -10.90
C SER A 228 -21.04 4.46 -12.00
N MET A 229 -20.20 4.68 -13.02
CA MET A 229 -20.59 5.42 -14.20
C MET A 229 -19.93 4.90 -15.48
N ALA A 230 -20.55 5.21 -16.62
CA ALA A 230 -19.92 5.09 -17.94
C ALA A 230 -20.45 6.19 -18.86
N VAL A 231 -19.61 6.70 -19.75
CA VAL A 231 -20.01 7.70 -20.75
C VAL A 231 -20.11 7.03 -22.11
N ASP A 232 -21.23 7.26 -22.81
CA ASP A 232 -21.42 6.72 -24.15
C ASP A 232 -20.79 7.60 -25.25
N SER A 233 -20.84 7.11 -26.48
CA SER A 233 -20.28 7.79 -27.66
C SER A 233 -20.94 9.15 -27.97
N GLN A 234 -22.11 9.44 -27.40
CA GLN A 234 -22.82 10.71 -27.54
C GLN A 234 -22.54 11.67 -26.36
N GLY A 235 -21.73 11.26 -25.39
CA GLY A 235 -21.43 12.05 -24.19
C GLY A 235 -22.53 12.01 -23.12
N ARG A 236 -23.45 11.04 -23.18
CA ARG A 236 -24.46 10.82 -22.14
C ARG A 236 -23.87 9.94 -21.05
N VAL A 237 -24.31 10.17 -19.81
CA VAL A 237 -23.76 9.51 -18.62
C VAL A 237 -24.72 8.44 -18.13
N ILE A 238 -24.27 7.18 -18.09
CA ILE A 238 -24.96 6.11 -17.35
C ILE A 238 -24.47 6.11 -15.92
N ILE A 239 -25.39 5.99 -14.97
CA ILE A 239 -25.13 5.96 -13.53
C ILE A 239 -25.67 4.65 -12.95
N GLY A 240 -24.82 3.94 -12.21
CA GLY A 240 -25.23 2.82 -11.36
C GLY A 240 -25.61 3.27 -9.97
N LYS A 241 -26.83 2.91 -9.53
CA LYS A 241 -27.30 3.16 -8.16
C LYS A 241 -26.79 2.09 -7.20
N GLU A 242 -26.51 2.50 -5.95
CA GLU A 242 -25.97 1.65 -4.89
C GLU A 242 -26.87 0.45 -4.61
N LYS A 243 -28.19 0.66 -4.47
CA LYS A 243 -29.11 -0.44 -4.16
C LYS A 243 -29.63 -1.10 -5.41
N VAL A 244 -30.38 -0.38 -6.24
CA VAL A 244 -31.09 -0.97 -7.37
C VAL A 244 -31.18 -0.02 -8.55
N GLY A 245 -30.74 -0.48 -9.73
CA GLY A 245 -31.03 0.12 -11.02
C GLY A 245 -29.96 1.04 -11.60
N LEU A 246 -30.26 1.53 -12.80
CA LEU A 246 -29.41 2.37 -13.63
C LEU A 246 -30.19 3.61 -14.12
N LEU A 247 -29.50 4.75 -14.19
CA LEU A 247 -30.02 5.99 -14.78
C LEU A 247 -29.19 6.38 -16.01
N ARG A 248 -29.80 7.09 -16.97
CA ARG A 248 -29.12 7.77 -18.07
C ARG A 248 -29.36 9.27 -17.98
N LEU A 249 -28.30 10.05 -17.96
CA LEU A 249 -28.32 11.51 -17.92
C LEU A 249 -27.87 12.05 -19.29
N THR A 250 -28.73 12.87 -19.91
CA THR A 250 -28.44 13.56 -21.17
C THR A 250 -28.15 15.03 -20.88
N LEU A 251 -27.04 15.54 -21.44
CA LEU A 251 -26.64 16.94 -21.32
C LEU A 251 -27.19 17.75 -22.52
N ASN A 252 -27.60 19.00 -22.30
CA ASN A 252 -27.91 19.92 -23.40
C ASN A 252 -26.65 20.61 -23.95
N GLU A 253 -26.82 21.45 -24.97
CA GLU A 253 -25.72 22.21 -25.59
C GLU A 253 -25.00 23.16 -24.62
N ALA A 254 -25.67 23.62 -23.57
CA ALA A 254 -25.04 24.43 -22.51
C ALA A 254 -24.21 23.57 -21.54
N GLY A 255 -24.26 22.24 -21.68
CA GLY A 255 -23.52 21.29 -20.87
C GLY A 255 -24.14 21.03 -19.50
N SER A 256 -25.42 21.37 -19.29
CA SER A 256 -26.19 21.03 -18.10
C SER A 256 -27.09 19.80 -18.34
N VAL A 257 -27.41 19.05 -17.29
CA VAL A 257 -28.31 17.88 -17.39
C VAL A 257 -29.72 18.34 -17.76
N ASP A 258 -30.23 17.86 -18.90
CA ASP A 258 -31.54 18.19 -19.47
C ASP A 258 -32.57 17.09 -19.27
N ARG A 259 -32.13 15.82 -19.32
CA ARG A 259 -33.01 14.66 -19.20
C ARG A 259 -32.37 13.56 -18.36
N VAL A 260 -33.18 12.95 -17.50
CA VAL A 260 -32.82 11.76 -16.71
C VAL A 260 -33.81 10.65 -17.02
N GLU A 261 -33.31 9.46 -17.31
CA GLU A 261 -34.11 8.31 -17.74
C GLU A 261 -33.72 7.07 -16.92
N THR A 262 -34.70 6.27 -16.49
CA THR A 262 -34.43 4.96 -15.89
C THR A 262 -34.08 3.96 -16.99
N VAL A 263 -32.87 3.40 -16.93
CA VAL A 263 -32.41 2.34 -17.85
C VAL A 263 -32.79 0.96 -17.32
N ASN A 264 -32.68 0.78 -16.00
CA ASN A 264 -33.04 -0.46 -15.32
C ASN A 264 -33.44 -0.16 -13.86
N ASP A 265 -34.36 -0.93 -13.29
CA ASP A 265 -34.88 -0.79 -11.93
C ASP A 265 -34.90 -2.10 -11.14
N THR A 266 -34.19 -3.14 -11.61
CA THR A 266 -34.21 -4.50 -11.05
C THR A 266 -32.83 -5.04 -10.65
N MET A 267 -31.76 -4.64 -11.36
CA MET A 267 -30.40 -5.04 -11.07
C MET A 267 -29.93 -4.41 -9.76
N GLN A 268 -29.25 -5.18 -8.94
CA GLN A 268 -28.86 -4.78 -7.59
C GLN A 268 -27.36 -4.48 -7.54
N GLU A 269 -27.02 -3.30 -7.03
CA GLU A 269 -25.66 -2.82 -6.80
C GLU A 269 -24.76 -2.94 -8.05
N CYS A 270 -25.06 -2.14 -9.07
CA CYS A 270 -24.29 -2.11 -10.32
C CYS A 270 -22.95 -1.40 -10.09
N ARG A 271 -21.85 -2.15 -9.96
CA ARG A 271 -20.51 -1.61 -9.64
C ARG A 271 -19.59 -1.40 -10.85
N GLY A 272 -19.81 -2.12 -11.95
CA GLY A 272 -18.99 -2.00 -13.16
C GLY A 272 -19.87 -1.77 -14.39
N LEU A 273 -19.54 -0.75 -15.18
CA LEU A 273 -20.27 -0.37 -16.40
C LEU A 273 -19.28 -0.27 -17.55
N LEU A 274 -19.61 -0.89 -18.69
CA LEU A 274 -18.74 -0.91 -19.86
C LEU A 274 -19.57 -0.88 -21.15
N PHE A 275 -19.28 0.05 -22.03
CA PHE A 275 -19.81 0.03 -23.40
C PHE A 275 -18.93 -0.83 -24.32
N ILE A 276 -19.57 -1.69 -25.12
CA ILE A 276 -18.93 -2.38 -26.25
C ILE A 276 -19.77 -2.10 -27.50
N GLY A 277 -19.27 -1.21 -28.35
CA GLY A 277 -20.14 -0.56 -29.34
C GLY A 277 -21.20 0.26 -28.61
N ASP A 278 -22.46 0.08 -28.97
CA ASP A 278 -23.60 0.77 -28.33
C ASP A 278 -24.23 -0.07 -27.20
N ASP A 279 -23.83 -1.33 -27.04
CA ASP A 279 -24.36 -2.20 -25.98
C ASP A 279 -23.72 -1.89 -24.63
N LEU A 280 -24.54 -1.91 -23.58
CA LEU A 280 -24.09 -1.68 -22.20
C LEU A 280 -23.92 -3.01 -21.46
N TYR A 281 -22.71 -3.25 -20.95
CA TYR A 281 -22.42 -4.37 -20.06
C TYR A 281 -22.39 -3.88 -18.61
N VAL A 282 -23.05 -4.64 -17.72
CA VAL A 282 -23.30 -4.25 -16.34
C VAL A 282 -22.88 -5.39 -15.42
N ASN A 283 -21.91 -5.12 -14.54
CA ASN A 283 -21.56 -6.01 -13.44
C ASN A 283 -22.39 -5.66 -12.19
N ALA A 284 -23.47 -6.40 -11.99
CA ALA A 284 -24.42 -6.20 -10.90
C ALA A 284 -24.05 -7.10 -9.71
N ASN A 285 -23.41 -6.51 -8.70
CA ASN A 285 -22.77 -7.23 -7.61
C ASN A 285 -23.75 -8.05 -6.77
N ASN A 286 -24.84 -7.44 -6.31
CA ASN A 286 -25.85 -8.12 -5.50
C ASN A 286 -26.79 -9.00 -6.32
N SER A 287 -26.96 -8.71 -7.62
CA SER A 287 -27.56 -9.67 -8.57
C SER A 287 -26.64 -10.86 -8.88
N LYS A 288 -25.36 -10.78 -8.49
CA LYS A 288 -24.33 -11.79 -8.67
C LYS A 288 -24.03 -12.17 -10.13
N ALA A 289 -24.20 -11.22 -11.04
CA ALA A 289 -24.14 -11.49 -12.47
C ALA A 289 -23.66 -10.30 -13.29
N ILE A 290 -23.09 -10.62 -14.46
CA ILE A 290 -22.78 -9.68 -15.54
C ILE A 290 -23.88 -9.84 -16.59
N TYR A 291 -24.49 -8.72 -16.98
CA TYR A 291 -25.52 -8.64 -18.00
C TYR A 291 -25.06 -7.80 -19.19
N ARG A 292 -25.59 -8.09 -20.37
CA ARG A 292 -25.57 -7.22 -21.55
C ARG A 292 -26.95 -6.64 -21.74
N LEU A 293 -27.04 -5.33 -21.91
CA LEU A 293 -28.24 -4.60 -22.31
C LEU A 293 -28.03 -4.17 -23.77
N PRO A 294 -28.68 -4.83 -24.74
CA PRO A 294 -28.47 -4.53 -26.15
C PRO A 294 -29.09 -3.18 -26.51
N ALA A 295 -28.39 -2.37 -27.31
CA ALA A 295 -28.96 -1.14 -27.85
C ALA A 295 -30.07 -1.44 -28.86
N THR A 296 -31.14 -0.63 -28.83
CA THR A 296 -32.25 -0.72 -29.79
C THR A 296 -32.18 0.40 -30.82
N ALA A 297 -32.91 0.25 -31.93
CA ALA A 297 -32.96 1.27 -32.99
C ALA A 297 -33.55 2.61 -32.51
N ASP A 298 -34.33 2.60 -31.42
CA ASP A 298 -34.94 3.78 -30.83
C ASP A 298 -34.06 4.42 -29.73
N ASP A 299 -32.77 4.07 -29.68
CA ASP A 299 -31.81 4.63 -28.72
C ASP A 299 -32.22 4.37 -27.25
N LEU A 300 -32.76 3.17 -27.03
CA LEU A 300 -33.09 2.57 -25.73
C LEU A 300 -32.27 1.29 -25.52
N PHE A 301 -32.40 0.68 -24.35
CA PHE A 301 -31.83 -0.63 -24.05
C PHE A 301 -32.91 -1.72 -24.07
N GLY A 302 -32.59 -2.86 -24.66
CA GLY A 302 -33.45 -4.05 -24.65
C GLY A 302 -33.38 -4.84 -23.34
N GLU A 303 -34.03 -6.00 -23.32
CA GLU A 303 -34.04 -6.90 -22.16
C GLU A 303 -32.63 -7.37 -21.77
N PRO A 304 -32.30 -7.43 -20.47
CA PRO A 304 -31.00 -7.90 -20.02
C PRO A 304 -30.68 -9.35 -20.40
N GLU A 305 -29.55 -9.55 -21.07
CA GLU A 305 -29.02 -10.86 -21.42
C GLU A 305 -27.93 -11.27 -20.42
N LEU A 306 -28.07 -12.44 -19.78
CA LEU A 306 -27.06 -12.95 -18.87
C LEU A 306 -25.77 -13.33 -19.63
N ILE A 307 -24.64 -12.73 -19.24
CA ILE A 307 -23.31 -13.04 -19.78
C ILE A 307 -22.57 -14.02 -18.87
N TYR A 308 -22.52 -13.72 -17.57
CA TYR A 308 -21.80 -14.54 -16.60
C TYR A 308 -22.44 -14.45 -15.21
N GLN A 309 -22.41 -15.53 -14.44
CA GLN A 309 -22.90 -15.59 -13.07
C GLN A 309 -21.87 -16.25 -12.16
N SER A 310 -21.66 -15.70 -10.96
CA SER A 310 -20.70 -16.24 -9.98
C SER A 310 -21.29 -16.34 -8.58
N SER A 311 -20.76 -17.27 -7.77
CA SER A 311 -21.16 -17.47 -6.37
C SER A 311 -20.30 -16.65 -5.39
N GLY A 312 -20.61 -16.73 -4.09
CA GLY A 312 -19.91 -16.01 -3.03
C GLY A 312 -20.68 -14.83 -2.45
N GLY A 313 -19.98 -14.05 -1.61
CA GLY A 313 -20.48 -12.83 -0.96
C GLY A 313 -20.46 -11.61 -1.87
N ALA A 314 -20.89 -10.47 -1.31
CA ALA A 314 -21.00 -9.18 -2.01
C ALA A 314 -20.15 -8.06 -1.40
N GLY A 315 -19.58 -8.23 -0.20
CA GLY A 315 -18.75 -7.20 0.46
C GLY A 315 -17.53 -6.83 -0.38
N HIS A 316 -16.54 -7.72 -0.42
CA HIS A 316 -15.44 -7.65 -1.41
C HIS A 316 -15.90 -8.37 -2.68
N GLY A 317 -16.74 -7.68 -3.44
CA GLY A 317 -17.63 -8.27 -4.43
C GLY A 317 -17.12 -8.26 -5.87
N ARG A 318 -18.08 -8.30 -6.80
CA ARG A 318 -17.88 -8.16 -8.25
C ARG A 318 -17.82 -6.66 -8.54
N ASN A 319 -16.66 -6.17 -8.96
CA ASN A 319 -16.43 -4.73 -9.08
C ASN A 319 -16.41 -4.32 -10.58
N ASP A 320 -15.34 -3.69 -11.06
CA ASP A 320 -15.32 -3.03 -12.37
C ASP A 320 -15.09 -3.97 -13.59
N LEU A 321 -15.34 -3.43 -14.79
CA LEU A 321 -15.16 -4.04 -16.10
C LEU A 321 -14.27 -3.16 -17.01
N THR A 322 -13.41 -3.79 -17.81
CA THR A 322 -12.73 -3.12 -18.93
C THR A 322 -12.68 -4.00 -20.16
N LEU A 323 -12.53 -3.40 -21.35
CA LEU A 323 -12.39 -4.11 -22.61
C LEU A 323 -10.91 -4.28 -22.97
N GLY A 324 -10.50 -5.50 -23.30
CA GLY A 324 -9.18 -5.76 -23.87
C GLY A 324 -9.14 -5.51 -25.38
N SER A 325 -7.95 -5.27 -25.93
CA SER A 325 -7.73 -5.11 -27.38
C SER A 325 -8.09 -6.37 -28.20
N ASN A 326 -8.24 -7.52 -27.54
CA ASN A 326 -8.73 -8.78 -28.09
C ASN A 326 -10.26 -8.88 -28.17
N GLY A 327 -11.00 -7.84 -27.77
CA GLY A 327 -12.47 -7.83 -27.76
C GLY A 327 -13.10 -8.62 -26.61
N LYS A 328 -12.31 -9.12 -25.65
CA LYS A 328 -12.79 -9.83 -24.46
C LYS A 328 -12.97 -8.88 -23.27
N ILE A 329 -13.92 -9.19 -22.41
CA ILE A 329 -14.20 -8.45 -21.17
C ILE A 329 -13.25 -8.90 -20.07
N TYR A 330 -12.64 -7.95 -19.37
CA TYR A 330 -11.83 -8.18 -18.19
C TYR A 330 -12.63 -7.73 -16.97
N SER A 331 -12.88 -8.63 -16.03
CA SER A 331 -13.73 -8.40 -14.86
C SER A 331 -12.97 -8.69 -13.58
N ILE A 332 -12.90 -7.69 -12.71
CA ILE A 332 -12.12 -7.76 -11.47
C ILE A 332 -13.00 -8.14 -10.27
N GLN A 333 -12.51 -9.08 -9.46
CA GLN A 333 -13.29 -9.73 -8.41
C GLN A 333 -12.56 -9.66 -7.06
N GLY A 334 -13.28 -9.36 -5.98
CA GLY A 334 -12.79 -9.40 -4.61
C GLY A 334 -12.76 -10.81 -4.00
N ASP A 335 -12.14 -10.92 -2.84
CA ASP A 335 -11.89 -12.18 -2.11
C ASP A 335 -13.15 -12.83 -1.50
N SER A 336 -14.30 -12.16 -1.60
CA SER A 336 -15.59 -12.73 -1.22
C SER A 336 -16.28 -13.45 -2.37
N VAL A 337 -15.81 -13.31 -3.61
CA VAL A 337 -16.37 -13.99 -4.78
C VAL A 337 -15.72 -15.36 -4.93
N ASP A 338 -16.54 -16.40 -5.05
CA ASP A 338 -16.02 -17.76 -5.26
C ASP A 338 -15.40 -17.86 -6.67
N LEU A 339 -14.29 -18.60 -6.79
CA LEU A 339 -13.70 -18.92 -8.10
C LEU A 339 -14.71 -19.66 -9.01
N PRO A 340 -14.64 -19.45 -10.33
CA PRO A 340 -15.46 -20.21 -11.27
C PRO A 340 -15.19 -21.71 -11.16
N THR A 341 -16.24 -22.54 -11.14
CA THR A 341 -16.10 -24.00 -11.16
C THR A 341 -15.49 -24.50 -12.47
N ASP A 342 -15.77 -23.80 -13.58
CA ASP A 342 -15.49 -24.22 -14.94
C ASP A 342 -14.41 -23.35 -15.63
N GLY A 343 -13.67 -22.53 -14.87
CA GLY A 343 -12.69 -21.55 -15.39
C GLY A 343 -11.28 -21.65 -14.79
N VAL A 344 -11.04 -22.63 -13.92
CA VAL A 344 -9.69 -22.92 -13.40
C VAL A 344 -9.00 -23.85 -14.40
N ASP A 345 -8.46 -23.25 -15.46
CA ASP A 345 -7.68 -23.98 -16.46
C ASP A 345 -6.18 -24.01 -16.11
N TYR A 346 -5.37 -24.47 -17.07
CA TYR A 346 -3.92 -24.55 -16.91
C TYR A 346 -3.23 -23.18 -16.88
N THR A 347 -3.93 -22.10 -17.26
CA THR A 347 -3.44 -20.72 -17.21
C THR A 347 -3.61 -20.04 -15.85
N SER A 348 -4.49 -20.58 -15.02
CA SER A 348 -4.83 -20.02 -13.70
C SER A 348 -3.68 -20.05 -12.69
N PRO A 349 -3.46 -18.98 -11.90
CA PRO A 349 -2.50 -18.98 -10.79
C PRO A 349 -2.92 -19.89 -9.62
N TYR A 350 -4.21 -20.29 -9.55
CA TYR A 350 -4.77 -21.09 -8.46
C TYR A 350 -4.49 -22.59 -8.62
N ARG A 351 -3.22 -22.95 -8.47
CA ARG A 351 -2.70 -24.32 -8.58
C ARG A 351 -3.33 -25.29 -7.58
N ASP A 352 -3.65 -24.83 -6.37
CA ASP A 352 -4.27 -25.65 -5.33
C ASP A 352 -5.79 -25.83 -5.56
N ALA A 353 -6.47 -24.85 -6.17
CA ALA A 353 -7.85 -25.00 -6.61
C ALA A 353 -7.99 -26.11 -7.65
N ARG A 354 -7.01 -26.28 -8.54
CA ARG A 354 -6.93 -27.44 -9.47
C ARG A 354 -6.87 -28.79 -8.75
N ARG A 355 -6.45 -28.80 -7.49
CA ARG A 355 -6.39 -29.99 -6.61
C ARG A 355 -7.63 -30.12 -5.72
N GLY A 356 -8.66 -29.31 -5.95
CA GLY A 356 -9.91 -29.30 -5.19
C GLY A 356 -9.84 -28.55 -3.85
N ILE A 357 -8.77 -27.79 -3.59
CA ILE A 357 -8.64 -26.98 -2.38
C ILE A 357 -9.38 -25.66 -2.61
N LYS A 358 -10.41 -25.39 -1.79
CA LYS A 358 -11.10 -24.09 -1.85
C LYS A 358 -10.14 -22.99 -1.41
N THR A 359 -10.08 -21.92 -2.19
CA THR A 359 -9.32 -20.71 -1.88
C THR A 359 -10.27 -19.50 -1.86
N SER A 360 -9.87 -18.40 -1.23
CA SER A 360 -10.72 -17.23 -0.97
C SER A 360 -9.94 -15.94 -1.22
N GLU A 361 -9.45 -15.77 -2.43
CA GLU A 361 -8.67 -14.62 -2.86
C GLU A 361 -9.32 -13.97 -4.09
N GLY A 362 -9.22 -12.65 -4.17
CA GLY A 362 -9.65 -11.88 -5.33
C GLY A 362 -8.84 -12.22 -6.58
N HIS A 363 -9.50 -12.11 -7.73
CA HIS A 363 -9.01 -12.63 -9.00
C HIS A 363 -9.46 -11.78 -10.19
N LEU A 364 -8.76 -11.91 -11.31
CA LEU A 364 -9.11 -11.31 -12.59
C LEU A 364 -9.67 -12.38 -13.53
N LEU A 365 -10.87 -12.13 -14.05
CA LEU A 365 -11.50 -12.94 -15.09
C LEU A 365 -11.32 -12.28 -16.46
N ARG A 366 -11.13 -13.11 -17.48
CA ARG A 366 -11.31 -12.75 -18.89
C ARG A 366 -12.48 -13.54 -19.46
N ILE A 367 -13.45 -12.83 -20.02
CA ILE A 367 -14.73 -13.37 -20.47
C ILE A 367 -14.89 -13.04 -21.95
N ASP A 368 -15.14 -14.06 -22.77
CA ASP A 368 -15.53 -13.86 -24.16
C ASP A 368 -17.03 -13.48 -24.22
N PRO A 369 -17.40 -12.28 -24.67
CA PRO A 369 -18.81 -11.85 -24.66
C PRO A 369 -19.69 -12.64 -25.64
N GLN A 370 -19.10 -13.35 -26.61
CA GLN A 370 -19.83 -14.12 -27.63
C GLN A 370 -19.97 -15.58 -27.21
N THR A 371 -18.87 -16.23 -26.83
CA THR A 371 -18.89 -17.66 -26.44
C THR A 371 -19.28 -17.86 -24.97
N LYS A 372 -19.14 -16.82 -24.15
CA LYS A 372 -19.30 -16.84 -22.68
C LYS A 372 -18.25 -17.69 -21.96
N ASP A 373 -17.15 -18.01 -22.63
CA ASP A 373 -16.01 -18.70 -22.02
C ASP A 373 -15.32 -17.79 -21.00
N VAL A 374 -14.87 -18.39 -19.90
CA VAL A 374 -14.27 -17.67 -18.76
C VAL A 374 -12.91 -18.25 -18.43
N GLU A 375 -11.92 -17.38 -18.29
CA GLU A 375 -10.55 -17.71 -17.93
C GLU A 375 -10.12 -16.91 -16.69
N VAL A 376 -9.49 -17.57 -15.72
CA VAL A 376 -8.89 -16.89 -14.56
C VAL A 376 -7.45 -16.51 -14.87
N LEU A 377 -7.16 -15.21 -15.02
CA LEU A 377 -5.84 -14.74 -15.44
C LEU A 377 -4.87 -14.48 -14.27
N VAL A 378 -5.39 -13.95 -13.16
CA VAL A 378 -4.61 -13.46 -12.00
C VAL A 378 -5.33 -13.80 -10.70
N GLY A 379 -4.59 -13.98 -9.62
CA GLY A 379 -5.12 -14.26 -8.28
C GLY A 379 -4.37 -13.53 -7.17
N GLY A 380 -4.76 -13.80 -5.92
CA GLY A 380 -4.08 -13.26 -4.74
C GLY A 380 -4.35 -11.77 -4.48
N LEU A 381 -5.47 -11.24 -4.96
CA LEU A 381 -5.93 -9.88 -4.65
C LEU A 381 -6.85 -9.89 -3.42
N ARG A 382 -7.09 -8.74 -2.77
CA ARG A 382 -8.04 -8.62 -1.65
C ARG A 382 -9.40 -8.12 -2.10
N ASN A 383 -9.48 -6.84 -2.44
CA ASN A 383 -10.68 -6.17 -2.91
C ASN A 383 -10.32 -5.12 -3.96
N PRO A 384 -9.85 -5.55 -5.14
CA PRO A 384 -9.57 -4.67 -6.26
C PRO A 384 -10.87 -4.10 -6.83
N PHE A 385 -11.09 -2.79 -6.73
CA PHE A 385 -12.36 -2.18 -7.15
C PHE A 385 -12.37 -1.81 -8.64
N GLY A 386 -11.43 -0.97 -9.08
CA GLY A 386 -11.32 -0.53 -10.48
C GLY A 386 -10.35 -1.35 -11.32
N ILE A 387 -10.52 -1.35 -12.64
CA ILE A 387 -9.60 -1.99 -13.58
C ILE A 387 -9.44 -1.16 -14.86
N ALA A 388 -8.19 -1.02 -15.34
CA ALA A 388 -7.93 -0.32 -16.59
C ALA A 388 -6.79 -0.97 -17.38
N ILE A 389 -6.85 -0.84 -18.71
CA ILE A 389 -5.80 -1.30 -19.63
C ILE A 389 -5.17 -0.08 -20.29
N ASN A 390 -3.84 -0.03 -20.31
CA ASN A 390 -3.10 1.07 -20.95
C ASN A 390 -3.02 0.88 -22.48
N SER A 391 -2.44 1.85 -23.18
CA SER A 391 -2.26 1.82 -24.63
C SER A 391 -1.33 0.70 -25.14
N ARG A 392 -0.56 0.05 -24.25
CA ARG A 392 0.28 -1.11 -24.57
C ARG A 392 -0.46 -2.44 -24.38
N GLY A 393 -1.66 -2.44 -23.82
CA GLY A 393 -2.42 -3.66 -23.51
C GLY A 393 -2.13 -4.25 -22.12
N ASP A 394 -1.37 -3.55 -21.28
CA ASP A 394 -1.09 -3.97 -19.91
C ASP A 394 -2.20 -3.54 -18.95
N CYS A 395 -2.53 -4.42 -18.01
CA CYS A 395 -3.70 -4.29 -17.13
C CYS A 395 -3.30 -3.83 -15.72
N PHE A 396 -4.08 -2.92 -15.13
CA PHE A 396 -3.82 -2.33 -13.83
C PHE A 396 -5.07 -2.33 -12.95
N THR A 397 -4.87 -2.43 -11.64
CA THR A 397 -5.93 -2.28 -10.64
C THR A 397 -5.43 -1.55 -9.40
N TYR A 398 -6.35 -1.09 -8.56
CA TYR A 398 -6.07 -0.50 -7.26
C TYR A 398 -6.74 -1.36 -6.18
N ASP A 399 -5.92 -2.08 -5.41
CA ASP A 399 -6.34 -3.09 -4.44
C ASP A 399 -6.35 -2.52 -3.01
N ALA A 400 -7.31 -2.97 -2.21
CA ALA A 400 -7.55 -2.46 -0.85
C ALA A 400 -6.51 -2.95 0.17
N ASP A 401 -6.28 -2.18 1.22
CA ASP A 401 -5.38 -2.51 2.34
C ASP A 401 -6.00 -3.55 3.29
N ALA A 402 -5.25 -3.96 4.31
CA ALA A 402 -5.78 -4.63 5.48
C ALA A 402 -5.66 -3.69 6.69
N GLU A 403 -6.44 -2.61 6.72
CA GLU A 403 -6.31 -1.47 7.61
C GLU A 403 -6.28 -1.84 9.11
N TYR A 404 -6.93 -2.94 9.49
CA TYR A 404 -6.91 -3.46 10.87
C TYR A 404 -5.53 -3.96 11.30
N ASP A 405 -4.71 -4.38 10.34
CA ASP A 405 -3.43 -5.02 10.55
C ASP A 405 -2.27 -4.03 10.54
N MET A 406 -2.54 -2.75 10.27
CA MET A 406 -1.54 -1.69 10.16
C MET A 406 -0.52 -1.77 11.30
N GLY A 407 0.77 -1.65 10.97
CA GLY A 407 1.88 -1.77 11.93
C GLY A 407 2.34 -3.21 12.20
N ALA A 408 1.57 -4.23 11.77
CA ALA A 408 2.00 -5.64 11.85
C ALA A 408 2.86 -6.04 10.63
N PRO A 409 3.71 -7.08 10.74
CA PRO A 409 4.59 -7.52 9.64
C PRO A 409 3.84 -7.99 8.39
N TRP A 410 2.60 -8.44 8.56
CA TRP A 410 1.73 -8.91 7.48
C TRP A 410 0.80 -7.83 6.92
N TYR A 411 0.82 -6.59 7.43
CA TYR A 411 0.04 -5.51 6.86
C TYR A 411 0.42 -5.25 5.40
N ARG A 412 -0.58 -5.01 4.54
CA ARG A 412 -0.37 -4.39 3.24
C ARG A 412 -1.22 -3.14 3.10
N PRO A 413 -0.62 -2.03 2.62
CA PRO A 413 -1.37 -0.85 2.25
C PRO A 413 -2.16 -1.09 0.95
N THR A 414 -3.00 -0.11 0.62
CA THR A 414 -3.63 -0.02 -0.69
C THR A 414 -2.54 0.12 -1.73
N ARG A 415 -2.71 -0.53 -2.88
CA ARG A 415 -1.65 -0.57 -3.89
C ARG A 415 -2.16 -0.68 -5.31
N VAL A 416 -1.46 -0.01 -6.22
CA VAL A 416 -1.68 -0.12 -7.66
C VAL A 416 -0.87 -1.29 -8.19
N ASN A 417 -1.53 -2.33 -8.69
CA ASN A 417 -0.86 -3.53 -9.22
C ASN A 417 -0.88 -3.55 -10.75
N HIS A 418 0.23 -3.92 -11.37
CA HIS A 418 0.29 -4.29 -12.79
C HIS A 418 0.03 -5.80 -12.93
N LEU A 419 -1.13 -6.16 -13.48
CA LEU A 419 -1.66 -7.52 -13.51
C LEU A 419 -1.12 -8.32 -14.71
N THR A 420 -0.06 -9.10 -14.49
CA THR A 420 0.57 -9.98 -15.51
C THR A 420 -0.03 -11.39 -15.51
N LEU A 421 -0.07 -12.05 -16.67
CA LEU A 421 -0.73 -13.35 -16.84
C LEU A 421 -0.13 -14.45 -15.94
N GLY A 422 -0.99 -15.17 -15.21
CA GLY A 422 -0.59 -16.21 -14.26
C GLY A 422 0.00 -15.68 -12.97
N GLY A 423 -0.11 -14.36 -12.71
CA GLY A 423 0.38 -13.73 -11.49
C GLY A 423 -0.46 -14.01 -10.25
N ASP A 424 0.20 -14.03 -9.09
CA ASP A 424 -0.42 -14.18 -7.77
C ASP A 424 0.10 -13.09 -6.84
N PHE A 425 -0.77 -12.20 -6.38
CA PHE A 425 -0.41 -11.03 -5.57
C PHE A 425 -0.51 -11.30 -4.05
N GLY A 426 -0.57 -12.58 -3.66
CA GLY A 426 -0.20 -13.05 -2.33
C GLY A 426 -1.19 -12.79 -1.18
N TRP A 427 -2.34 -12.17 -1.42
CA TRP A 427 -3.40 -12.10 -0.40
C TRP A 427 -3.84 -13.51 0.01
N ARG A 428 -3.83 -13.84 1.31
CA ARG A 428 -4.29 -15.13 1.88
C ARG A 428 -4.98 -14.92 3.23
N GLY A 429 -5.62 -13.76 3.38
CA GLY A 429 -6.04 -13.23 4.67
C GLY A 429 -4.85 -12.75 5.53
N VAL A 430 -5.19 -12.11 6.65
CA VAL A 430 -4.33 -11.45 7.66
C VAL A 430 -2.94 -12.09 7.83
N THR A 431 -2.77 -13.09 8.69
CA THR A 431 -1.43 -13.57 9.09
C THR A 431 -0.78 -14.54 8.12
N LYS A 432 -1.45 -14.88 7.01
CA LYS A 432 -0.96 -15.82 5.99
C LYS A 432 -0.55 -15.13 4.70
N GLN A 433 -0.70 -13.81 4.65
CA GLN A 433 -0.36 -13.01 3.50
C GLN A 433 1.11 -13.18 3.10
N TRP A 434 1.35 -13.37 1.80
CA TRP A 434 2.71 -13.46 1.29
C TRP A 434 3.37 -12.07 1.30
N PRO A 435 4.57 -11.93 1.86
CA PRO A 435 5.45 -10.77 1.66
C PRO A 435 5.66 -10.46 0.18
N PRO A 436 5.72 -9.18 -0.23
CA PRO A 436 5.85 -8.80 -1.64
C PRO A 436 7.17 -9.25 -2.27
N TYR A 437 8.18 -9.52 -1.46
CA TYR A 437 9.45 -10.12 -1.89
C TYR A 437 9.39 -11.63 -2.07
N TYR A 438 8.22 -12.26 -1.90
CA TYR A 438 8.09 -13.68 -2.23
C TYR A 438 8.19 -13.84 -3.75
N PRO A 439 9.00 -14.81 -4.24
CA PRO A 439 9.21 -15.01 -5.66
C PRO A 439 7.94 -15.25 -6.48
N ASP A 440 6.86 -15.71 -5.85
CA ASP A 440 5.59 -15.97 -6.53
C ASP A 440 4.87 -14.72 -6.98
N HIS A 441 5.09 -13.61 -6.27
CA HIS A 441 4.64 -12.32 -6.78
C HIS A 441 5.37 -12.06 -8.10
N PRO A 442 4.68 -11.68 -9.17
CA PRO A 442 5.33 -11.30 -10.42
C PRO A 442 6.34 -10.17 -10.25
N ASP A 443 6.14 -9.35 -9.23
CA ASP A 443 6.91 -8.16 -8.95
C ASP A 443 8.05 -8.38 -7.92
N ASN A 444 8.11 -9.54 -7.25
CA ASN A 444 9.21 -10.07 -6.43
C ASN A 444 10.12 -9.00 -5.80
N ALA A 445 9.58 -8.29 -4.81
CA ALA A 445 10.20 -7.19 -4.03
C ALA A 445 10.09 -5.78 -4.64
N VAL A 446 9.50 -5.64 -5.83
CA VAL A 446 9.14 -4.36 -6.45
C VAL A 446 7.63 -4.21 -6.43
N PRO A 447 6.97 -4.20 -5.25
CA PRO A 447 5.53 -4.17 -5.19
C PRO A 447 5.00 -3.03 -6.04
N GLY A 448 3.83 -3.25 -6.64
CA GLY A 448 3.04 -2.16 -7.19
C GLY A 448 2.98 -0.93 -6.26
N LEU A 449 2.66 0.25 -6.81
CA LEU A 449 2.73 1.51 -6.07
C LEU A 449 1.85 1.46 -4.82
N SER A 450 2.45 1.51 -3.63
CA SER A 450 1.73 1.61 -2.36
C SER A 450 1.25 3.04 -2.14
N ILE A 451 -0.05 3.21 -1.86
CA ILE A 451 -0.69 4.53 -1.63
C ILE A 451 -0.95 4.77 -0.13
N GLY A 452 -0.75 3.74 0.70
CA GLY A 452 -1.01 3.81 2.13
C GLY A 452 -2.42 3.35 2.49
N LYS A 453 -3.00 3.93 3.54
CA LYS A 453 -4.38 3.63 3.93
C LYS A 453 -5.33 4.38 3.00
N GLY A 454 -6.41 3.74 2.56
CA GLY A 454 -7.37 4.36 1.64
C GLY A 454 -8.56 3.45 1.34
N SER A 455 -9.44 3.87 0.45
CA SER A 455 -10.53 3.02 -0.05
C SER A 455 -10.66 3.13 -1.56
N PRO A 456 -10.09 2.17 -2.31
CA PRO A 456 -10.16 2.15 -3.77
C PRO A 456 -11.60 2.08 -4.30
N THR A 457 -11.93 2.89 -5.30
CA THR A 457 -13.24 2.84 -5.99
C THR A 457 -13.17 2.80 -7.52
N ALA A 458 -12.24 3.49 -8.18
CA ALA A 458 -12.11 3.36 -9.63
C ALA A 458 -10.69 3.57 -10.11
N VAL A 459 -10.44 3.10 -11.34
CA VAL A 459 -9.15 3.15 -12.03
C VAL A 459 -9.43 3.40 -13.51
N LYS A 460 -8.93 4.49 -14.09
CA LYS A 460 -9.06 4.79 -15.54
C LYS A 460 -7.82 5.51 -16.08
N PHE A 461 -7.43 5.24 -17.31
CA PHE A 461 -6.37 6.00 -17.98
C PHE A 461 -6.91 7.30 -18.56
N GLY A 462 -6.12 8.37 -18.49
CA GLY A 462 -6.44 9.68 -19.08
C GLY A 462 -6.35 9.74 -20.61
N SER A 463 -6.24 8.60 -21.30
CA SER A 463 -5.89 8.54 -22.73
C SER A 463 -6.94 9.17 -23.65
N HIS A 464 -8.19 9.28 -23.20
CA HIS A 464 -9.27 9.94 -23.93
C HIS A 464 -9.49 11.41 -23.52
N SER A 465 -8.65 11.94 -22.63
CA SER A 465 -8.77 13.33 -22.19
C SER A 465 -8.09 14.33 -23.13
N SER A 466 -8.58 15.56 -23.09
CA SER A 466 -7.92 16.73 -23.69
C SER A 466 -6.89 17.35 -22.75
N PHE A 467 -6.42 16.62 -21.74
CA PHE A 467 -5.49 17.12 -20.72
C PHE A 467 -4.07 17.25 -21.26
N PRO A 468 -3.15 17.94 -20.55
CA PRO A 468 -1.74 17.96 -20.90
C PRO A 468 -1.11 16.57 -20.94
N SER A 469 -0.02 16.42 -21.71
CA SER A 469 0.63 15.11 -21.96
C SER A 469 0.89 14.27 -20.71
N PRO A 470 1.38 14.81 -19.56
CA PRO A 470 1.61 13.98 -18.38
C PRO A 470 0.35 13.29 -17.84
N TYR A 471 -0.82 13.89 -18.01
CA TYR A 471 -2.09 13.39 -17.50
C TYR A 471 -2.84 12.51 -18.50
N ARG A 472 -2.54 12.62 -19.80
CA ARG A 472 -3.10 11.69 -20.81
C ARG A 472 -2.54 10.28 -20.68
N ASP A 473 -1.28 10.19 -20.28
CA ASP A 473 -0.59 8.91 -20.08
C ASP A 473 -0.72 8.39 -18.63
N ALA A 474 -1.35 9.17 -17.74
CA ALA A 474 -1.52 8.82 -16.33
C ALA A 474 -2.71 7.89 -16.10
N LEU A 475 -2.57 7.05 -15.09
CA LEU A 475 -3.63 6.25 -14.51
C LEU A 475 -4.26 7.04 -13.36
N PHE A 476 -5.54 7.40 -13.46
CA PHE A 476 -6.27 8.00 -12.37
C PHE A 476 -6.86 6.92 -11.49
N ILE A 477 -6.57 7.00 -10.18
CA ILE A 477 -7.15 6.12 -9.16
C ILE A 477 -7.94 6.96 -8.16
N LEU A 478 -9.03 6.39 -7.64
CA LEU A 478 -9.92 7.07 -6.70
C LEU A 478 -9.78 6.53 -5.28
N ASP A 479 -9.71 7.44 -4.31
CA ASP A 479 -9.73 7.14 -2.89
C ASP A 479 -10.97 7.78 -2.24
N TRP A 480 -11.96 6.93 -1.99
CA TRP A 480 -13.25 7.32 -1.45
C TRP A 480 -13.17 7.86 -0.02
N THR A 481 -12.32 7.25 0.82
CA THR A 481 -12.25 7.57 2.25
C THR A 481 -11.72 8.98 2.45
N TYR A 482 -10.61 9.33 1.79
CA TYR A 482 -9.94 10.62 1.97
C TYR A 482 -10.33 11.65 0.90
N GLY A 483 -11.21 11.28 -0.02
CA GLY A 483 -11.78 12.14 -1.04
C GLY A 483 -10.75 12.70 -2.01
N ARG A 484 -10.00 11.79 -2.63
CA ARG A 484 -8.88 12.11 -3.52
C ARG A 484 -9.03 11.43 -4.88
N VAL A 485 -8.68 12.16 -5.93
CA VAL A 485 -8.30 11.62 -7.23
C VAL A 485 -6.78 11.69 -7.30
N ILE A 486 -6.13 10.57 -7.54
CA ILE A 486 -4.67 10.45 -7.56
C ILE A 486 -4.26 10.13 -9.00
N ALA A 487 -3.34 10.91 -9.55
CA ALA A 487 -2.72 10.64 -10.85
C ALA A 487 -1.46 9.80 -10.65
N VAL A 488 -1.46 8.59 -11.22
CA VAL A 488 -0.34 7.66 -11.18
C VAL A 488 0.37 7.67 -12.53
N HIS A 489 1.61 8.14 -12.52
CA HIS A 489 2.51 8.20 -13.65
C HIS A 489 3.22 6.86 -13.81
N VAL A 490 2.90 6.15 -14.89
CA VAL A 490 3.39 4.79 -15.16
C VAL A 490 4.60 4.86 -16.11
N ILE A 491 5.80 4.62 -15.59
CA ILE A 491 7.08 4.82 -16.29
C ILE A 491 7.67 3.44 -16.66
N PRO A 492 7.80 3.09 -17.96
CA PRO A 492 8.35 1.80 -18.37
C PRO A 492 9.73 1.52 -17.79
N ARG A 493 9.94 0.35 -17.18
CA ARG A 493 11.22 -0.09 -16.61
C ARG A 493 11.25 -1.63 -16.53
N GLY A 494 12.20 -2.24 -17.25
CA GLY A 494 12.16 -3.69 -17.48
C GLY A 494 10.90 -4.08 -18.27
N SER A 495 10.39 -5.29 -18.05
CA SER A 495 9.17 -5.79 -18.66
C SER A 495 7.88 -5.31 -17.96
N SER A 496 8.01 -4.38 -17.01
CA SER A 496 6.94 -3.73 -16.27
C SER A 496 7.23 -2.22 -16.08
N TYR A 497 6.87 -1.66 -14.93
CA TYR A 497 6.79 -0.22 -14.71
C TYR A 497 7.29 0.18 -13.33
N LEU A 498 7.97 1.32 -13.30
CA LEU A 498 8.13 2.13 -12.11
C LEU A 498 6.97 3.13 -12.06
N MET A 499 6.37 3.34 -10.89
CA MET A 499 5.20 4.20 -10.76
C MET A 499 5.44 5.32 -9.74
N ALA A 500 4.86 6.48 -9.99
CA ALA A 500 4.86 7.62 -9.08
C ALA A 500 3.47 8.24 -9.04
N ALA A 501 2.96 8.57 -7.86
CA ALA A 501 1.65 9.20 -7.68
C ALA A 501 1.76 10.68 -7.33
N GLU A 502 0.71 11.45 -7.61
CA GLU A 502 0.44 12.75 -7.04
C GLU A 502 -1.07 12.92 -6.78
N THR A 503 -1.45 13.61 -5.71
CA THR A 503 -2.85 14.03 -5.51
C THR A 503 -3.20 15.07 -6.58
N PHE A 504 -4.17 14.72 -7.42
CA PHE A 504 -4.60 15.52 -8.57
C PHE A 504 -5.81 16.41 -8.25
N LEU A 505 -6.74 15.87 -7.47
CA LEU A 505 -7.91 16.58 -6.94
C LEU A 505 -8.19 16.06 -5.53
N GLN A 506 -8.52 16.96 -4.62
CA GLN A 506 -8.93 16.64 -3.26
C GLN A 506 -10.07 17.55 -2.81
N GLY A 507 -11.00 17.03 -2.02
CA GLY A 507 -12.12 17.80 -1.49
C GLY A 507 -12.72 17.21 -0.21
N ARG A 508 -13.58 17.99 0.45
CA ARG A 508 -14.20 17.61 1.73
C ARG A 508 -15.65 18.14 1.87
N PRO A 509 -16.68 17.29 1.81
CA PRO A 509 -16.60 15.89 1.41
C PRO A 509 -16.36 15.73 -0.09
N LEU A 510 -15.62 14.68 -0.49
CA LEU A 510 -15.43 14.32 -1.90
C LEU A 510 -15.29 12.80 -2.04
N ASN A 511 -16.26 12.06 -1.50
CA ASN A 511 -16.28 10.59 -1.52
C ASN A 511 -16.55 10.04 -2.93
N VAL A 512 -15.50 10.08 -3.76
CA VAL A 512 -15.48 9.69 -5.17
C VAL A 512 -15.74 8.21 -5.37
N THR A 513 -16.69 7.88 -6.25
CA THR A 513 -17.10 6.49 -6.51
C THR A 513 -16.72 6.01 -7.89
N ASP A 514 -16.74 6.87 -8.91
CA ASP A 514 -16.31 6.50 -10.25
C ASP A 514 -15.98 7.72 -11.12
N LEU A 515 -15.27 7.50 -12.23
CA LEU A 515 -14.94 8.50 -13.23
C LEU A 515 -14.93 7.90 -14.63
N ASP A 516 -15.19 8.74 -15.64
CA ASP A 516 -14.97 8.38 -17.05
C ASP A 516 -14.67 9.62 -17.90
N PHE A 517 -14.19 9.43 -19.11
CA PHE A 517 -13.83 10.50 -20.05
C PHE A 517 -14.84 10.59 -21.19
N ALA A 518 -15.42 11.77 -21.38
CA ALA A 518 -16.38 12.01 -22.45
C ALA A 518 -15.69 12.27 -23.80
N PRO A 519 -16.41 12.16 -24.93
CA PRO A 519 -15.88 12.47 -26.26
C PRO A 519 -15.34 13.90 -26.44
N ASP A 520 -15.75 14.86 -25.60
CA ASP A 520 -15.20 16.22 -25.59
C ASP A 520 -13.82 16.31 -24.90
N GLY A 521 -13.32 15.19 -24.36
CA GLY A 521 -12.07 15.06 -23.64
C GLY A 521 -12.10 15.59 -22.21
N SER A 522 -13.28 15.93 -21.67
CA SER A 522 -13.47 16.25 -20.25
C SER A 522 -13.52 14.98 -19.41
N MET A 523 -13.05 15.07 -18.17
CA MET A 523 -13.29 14.02 -17.16
C MET A 523 -14.64 14.28 -16.49
N TYR A 524 -15.47 13.25 -16.35
CA TYR A 524 -16.67 13.24 -15.52
C TYR A 524 -16.38 12.42 -14.28
N LEU A 525 -16.83 12.90 -13.13
CA LEU A 525 -16.57 12.31 -11.81
C LEU A 525 -17.87 12.26 -11.02
N ILE A 526 -18.12 11.14 -10.34
CA ILE A 526 -19.24 11.03 -9.40
C ILE A 526 -18.78 10.81 -7.96
N THR A 527 -19.59 11.32 -7.04
CA THR A 527 -19.50 11.01 -5.60
C THR A 527 -20.71 10.20 -5.15
N GLY A 528 -20.56 9.40 -4.10
CA GLY A 528 -21.66 8.60 -3.54
C GLY A 528 -21.20 7.42 -2.67
N GLY A 529 -22.00 6.35 -2.65
CA GLY A 529 -21.85 5.18 -1.79
C GLY A 529 -22.27 5.42 -0.34
N ARG A 530 -22.63 4.34 0.37
CA ARG A 530 -23.11 4.34 1.76
C ARG A 530 -24.28 5.29 2.02
N ALA A 531 -25.21 5.37 1.08
CA ALA A 531 -26.38 6.26 1.13
C ALA A 531 -26.04 7.76 1.27
N THR A 532 -24.83 8.18 0.88
CA THR A 532 -24.43 9.59 0.87
C THR A 532 -25.03 10.35 -0.31
N GLN A 533 -25.17 11.67 -0.18
CA GLN A 533 -25.60 12.55 -1.26
C GLN A 533 -24.64 12.46 -2.45
N SER A 534 -25.18 12.07 -3.60
CA SER A 534 -24.40 11.89 -4.81
C SER A 534 -24.43 13.13 -5.70
N ALA A 535 -23.39 13.28 -6.51
CA ALA A 535 -23.25 14.40 -7.43
C ALA A 535 -22.39 14.04 -8.64
N LEU A 536 -22.64 14.74 -9.75
CA LEU A 536 -21.91 14.64 -11.00
C LEU A 536 -21.11 15.93 -11.21
N TYR A 537 -19.81 15.79 -11.41
CA TYR A 537 -18.87 16.88 -11.69
C TYR A 537 -18.25 16.71 -13.08
N ARG A 538 -17.81 17.81 -13.66
CA ARG A 538 -17.03 17.84 -14.90
C ARG A 538 -15.73 18.60 -14.71
N LEU A 539 -14.64 18.02 -15.19
CA LEU A 539 -13.28 18.56 -15.13
C LEU A 539 -12.73 18.87 -16.52
N ARG A 540 -12.09 20.03 -16.66
CA ARG A 540 -11.46 20.49 -17.92
C ARG A 540 -10.11 21.15 -17.66
N TYR A 541 -9.24 21.10 -18.67
CA TYR A 541 -8.01 21.89 -18.67
C TYR A 541 -8.22 23.22 -19.38
N ARG A 542 -7.84 24.33 -18.74
CA ARG A 542 -7.87 25.70 -19.28
C ARG A 542 -6.53 26.41 -19.27
N GLY A 543 -5.48 25.77 -18.75
CA GLY A 543 -4.13 26.33 -18.74
C GLY A 543 -3.49 26.39 -20.13
N ASP A 544 -2.34 27.06 -20.19
CA ASP A 544 -1.49 27.04 -21.38
C ASP A 544 -0.94 25.62 -21.62
N GLU A 545 -0.85 25.20 -22.88
CA GLU A 545 -0.35 23.87 -23.21
C GLU A 545 1.03 23.64 -22.59
N ALA A 546 1.14 22.63 -21.72
CA ALA A 546 2.39 22.33 -21.02
C ALA A 546 3.51 22.04 -22.04
N VAL A 547 4.63 22.78 -21.95
CA VAL A 547 5.79 22.58 -22.82
C VAL A 547 6.32 21.16 -22.58
N LYS A 548 6.21 20.31 -23.60
CA LYS A 548 6.82 18.97 -23.57
C LYS A 548 8.34 19.12 -23.60
N LEU A 549 8.98 18.83 -22.47
CA LEU A 549 10.44 18.79 -22.40
C LEU A 549 10.98 17.66 -23.27
N PRO A 550 12.15 17.84 -23.93
CA PRO A 550 12.82 16.75 -24.64
C PRO A 550 13.11 15.58 -23.69
N THR A 551 12.97 14.36 -24.19
CA THR A 551 13.36 13.17 -23.43
C THR A 551 14.87 13.12 -23.25
N THR A 552 15.34 12.76 -22.06
CA THR A 552 16.77 12.63 -21.74
C THR A 552 17.38 11.38 -22.40
N GLU A 553 18.71 11.31 -22.47
CA GLU A 553 19.40 10.11 -22.97
C GLU A 553 19.02 8.88 -22.13
N GLN A 554 18.94 9.04 -20.80
CA GLN A 554 18.51 7.95 -19.91
C GLN A 554 17.07 7.51 -20.17
N GLN A 555 16.13 8.45 -20.37
CA GLN A 555 14.73 8.11 -20.65
C GLN A 555 14.59 7.33 -21.95
N ASN A 556 15.28 7.76 -23.02
CA ASN A 556 15.27 7.06 -24.30
C ASN A 556 15.87 5.64 -24.18
N TYR A 557 16.96 5.50 -23.42
CA TYR A 557 17.56 4.20 -23.16
C TYR A 557 16.63 3.26 -22.40
N ARG A 558 16.05 3.74 -21.29
CA ARG A 558 15.11 2.98 -20.47
C ARG A 558 13.94 2.49 -21.30
N GLU A 559 13.33 3.39 -22.07
CA GLU A 559 12.21 3.08 -22.97
C GLU A 559 12.57 1.95 -23.97
N ALA A 560 13.74 2.05 -24.62
CA ALA A 560 14.20 1.02 -25.56
C ALA A 560 14.41 -0.34 -24.88
N THR A 561 15.05 -0.35 -23.71
CA THR A 561 15.26 -1.60 -22.95
C THR A 561 13.98 -2.19 -22.40
N ALA A 562 13.04 -1.35 -21.96
CA ALA A 562 11.74 -1.78 -21.46
C ALA A 562 10.94 -2.44 -22.57
N ASN A 563 10.94 -1.87 -23.79
CA ASN A 563 10.26 -2.47 -24.94
C ASN A 563 10.85 -3.84 -25.33
N ALA A 564 12.18 -4.00 -25.24
CA ALA A 564 12.84 -5.28 -25.48
C ALA A 564 12.46 -6.32 -24.40
N ALA A 565 12.51 -5.95 -23.12
CA ALA A 565 12.13 -6.82 -22.00
C ALA A 565 10.65 -7.20 -22.04
N LEU A 566 9.76 -6.24 -22.35
CA LEU A 566 8.33 -6.45 -22.52
C LEU A 566 8.04 -7.46 -23.65
N SER A 567 8.76 -7.36 -24.77
CA SER A 567 8.62 -8.30 -25.88
C SER A 567 8.95 -9.74 -25.45
N ILE A 568 9.97 -9.94 -24.62
CA ILE A 568 10.32 -11.26 -24.06
C ILE A 568 9.19 -11.77 -23.16
N ARG A 569 8.69 -10.94 -22.22
CA ARG A 569 7.57 -11.32 -21.35
C ARG A 569 6.33 -11.72 -22.16
N TRP A 570 5.95 -10.92 -23.15
CA TRP A 570 4.78 -11.23 -24.00
C TRP A 570 4.95 -12.49 -24.83
N GLN A 571 6.16 -12.81 -25.30
CA GLN A 571 6.43 -14.08 -25.98
C GLN A 571 6.17 -15.26 -25.03
N LEU A 572 6.70 -15.19 -23.79
CA LEU A 572 6.46 -16.21 -22.76
C LEU A 572 4.97 -16.32 -22.41
N GLU A 573 4.29 -15.18 -22.20
CA GLU A 573 2.85 -15.15 -21.86
C GLU A 573 1.95 -15.62 -23.02
N ALA A 574 2.33 -15.38 -24.27
CA ALA A 574 1.60 -15.91 -25.43
C ALA A 574 1.67 -17.45 -25.46
N GLU A 575 2.83 -18.03 -25.15
CA GLU A 575 2.99 -19.49 -25.05
C GLU A 575 2.13 -20.10 -23.93
N LEU A 576 1.88 -19.36 -22.84
CA LEU A 576 0.97 -19.79 -21.78
C LEU A 576 -0.45 -20.05 -22.30
N THR A 577 -0.88 -19.37 -23.35
CA THR A 577 -2.23 -19.53 -23.94
C THR A 577 -2.27 -20.46 -25.16
N GLY A 578 -1.10 -20.96 -25.60
CA GLY A 578 -0.97 -21.84 -26.76
C GLY A 578 -0.69 -23.30 -26.40
N THR A 579 -0.42 -24.14 -27.41
CA THR A 579 -0.03 -25.56 -27.24
C THR A 579 1.48 -25.73 -27.03
N GLY A 580 2.21 -24.65 -26.74
CA GLY A 580 3.66 -24.64 -26.62
C GLY A 580 4.16 -25.54 -25.50
N ARG A 581 5.15 -26.39 -25.80
CA ARG A 581 5.89 -27.17 -24.79
C ARG A 581 7.22 -26.47 -24.55
N GLY A 582 7.37 -25.83 -23.40
CA GLY A 582 8.63 -25.21 -23.00
C GLY A 582 9.73 -26.27 -22.90
N SER A 583 10.84 -26.06 -23.62
CA SER A 583 12.03 -26.93 -23.59
C SER A 583 12.74 -26.90 -22.24
N ILE A 584 13.68 -27.84 -22.04
CA ILE A 584 14.11 -28.29 -20.71
C ILE A 584 14.57 -27.21 -19.74
N LEU A 585 15.17 -26.09 -20.15
CA LEU A 585 15.37 -24.91 -19.27
C LEU A 585 15.45 -23.62 -20.10
N ILE A 586 14.48 -22.73 -19.88
CA ILE A 586 14.34 -21.43 -20.54
C ILE A 586 15.41 -20.47 -19.98
N PRO A 587 16.30 -19.88 -20.81
CA PRO A 587 17.33 -18.93 -20.35
C PRO A 587 16.79 -17.81 -19.46
N GLU A 588 15.57 -17.36 -19.73
CA GLU A 588 14.83 -16.33 -19.00
C GLU A 588 14.54 -16.70 -17.53
N LEU A 589 14.68 -17.97 -17.13
CA LEU A 589 14.63 -18.38 -15.73
C LEU A 589 15.73 -17.75 -14.88
N ALA A 590 16.86 -17.35 -15.48
CA ALA A 590 17.94 -16.62 -14.81
C ALA A 590 17.82 -15.09 -14.93
N SER A 591 16.73 -14.58 -15.52
CA SER A 591 16.52 -13.14 -15.66
C SER A 591 16.52 -12.45 -14.30
N ASP A 592 17.22 -11.33 -14.20
CA ASP A 592 17.14 -10.43 -13.04
C ASP A 592 15.87 -9.57 -13.08
N ASP A 593 15.13 -9.56 -14.20
CA ASP A 593 13.79 -8.98 -14.30
C ASP A 593 12.76 -9.94 -13.69
N PRO A 594 12.09 -9.56 -12.58
CA PRO A 594 11.24 -10.47 -11.84
C PRO A 594 9.99 -10.89 -12.62
N TRP A 595 9.45 -10.03 -13.51
CA TRP A 595 8.27 -10.36 -14.31
C TRP A 595 8.62 -11.32 -15.46
N ILE A 596 9.78 -11.14 -16.12
CA ILE A 596 10.28 -12.13 -17.09
C ILE A 596 10.52 -13.48 -16.40
N ARG A 597 11.20 -13.46 -15.24
CA ARG A 597 11.50 -14.65 -14.46
C ARG A 597 10.22 -15.37 -14.02
N SER A 598 9.20 -14.61 -13.59
CA SER A 598 7.89 -15.15 -13.21
C SER A 598 7.15 -15.74 -14.41
N ALA A 599 7.13 -15.08 -15.56
CA ALA A 599 6.52 -15.59 -16.79
C ALA A 599 7.20 -16.89 -17.27
N ALA A 600 8.54 -16.93 -17.27
CA ALA A 600 9.32 -18.12 -17.61
C ALA A 600 9.05 -19.28 -16.64
N ARG A 601 8.96 -18.99 -15.33
CA ARG A 601 8.61 -19.97 -14.31
C ARG A 601 7.20 -20.51 -14.51
N ASN A 602 6.23 -19.63 -14.76
CA ASN A 602 4.84 -19.99 -15.03
C ASN A 602 4.71 -20.89 -16.28
N LEU A 603 5.58 -20.70 -17.27
CA LEU A 603 5.66 -21.56 -18.45
C LEU A 603 6.28 -22.92 -18.11
N LEU A 604 7.42 -22.94 -17.39
CA LEU A 604 8.08 -24.18 -16.97
C LEU A 604 7.16 -25.09 -16.14
N GLU A 605 6.38 -24.51 -15.23
CA GLU A 605 5.45 -25.26 -14.38
C GLU A 605 4.30 -25.92 -15.15
N ARG A 606 4.12 -25.56 -16.43
CA ARG A 606 3.14 -26.19 -17.32
C ARG A 606 3.75 -27.31 -18.16
N THR A 607 5.09 -27.39 -18.23
CA THR A 607 5.78 -28.52 -18.83
C THR A 607 5.74 -29.72 -17.89
N GLU A 608 5.58 -30.92 -18.43
CA GLU A 608 5.55 -32.16 -17.64
C GLU A 608 6.84 -32.27 -16.81
N VAL A 609 6.68 -32.41 -15.49
CA VAL A 609 7.81 -32.44 -14.53
C VAL A 609 8.86 -33.48 -14.90
N ALA A 610 8.46 -34.61 -15.50
CA ALA A 610 9.37 -35.66 -15.93
C ALA A 610 10.42 -35.16 -16.96
N GLU A 611 10.11 -34.15 -17.76
CA GLU A 611 11.01 -33.62 -18.80
C GLU A 611 12.18 -32.82 -18.21
N TRP A 612 11.98 -32.12 -17.09
CA TRP A 612 12.94 -31.13 -16.58
C TRP A 612 13.39 -31.35 -15.13
N ARG A 613 12.81 -32.33 -14.40
CA ARG A 613 13.13 -32.62 -12.99
C ARG A 613 14.62 -32.73 -12.69
N ASP A 614 15.34 -33.54 -13.46
CA ASP A 614 16.76 -33.78 -13.19
C ASP A 614 17.63 -32.59 -13.61
N ALA A 615 17.22 -31.86 -14.66
CA ALA A 615 17.89 -30.64 -15.08
C ALA A 615 17.77 -29.54 -14.02
N ALA A 616 16.61 -29.39 -13.37
CA ALA A 616 16.39 -28.36 -12.35
C ALA A 616 17.42 -28.39 -11.20
N VAL A 617 17.83 -29.58 -10.77
CA VAL A 617 18.74 -29.75 -9.62
C VAL A 617 20.20 -29.96 -10.04
N THR A 618 20.47 -30.24 -11.32
CA THR A 618 21.84 -30.45 -11.85
C THR A 618 22.33 -29.31 -12.74
N HIS A 619 21.50 -28.30 -13.01
CA HIS A 619 21.90 -27.17 -13.85
C HIS A 619 23.09 -26.41 -13.24
N ALA A 620 24.03 -26.03 -14.10
CA ALA A 620 25.28 -25.40 -13.69
C ALA A 620 25.12 -23.92 -13.30
N ASP A 621 24.17 -23.23 -13.92
CA ASP A 621 23.79 -21.86 -13.52
C ASP A 621 22.82 -21.93 -12.34
N ASP A 622 23.26 -21.40 -11.19
CA ASP A 622 22.50 -21.40 -9.95
C ASP A 622 21.21 -20.58 -10.03
N LYS A 623 21.14 -19.52 -10.85
CA LYS A 623 19.92 -18.73 -11.03
C LYS A 623 18.85 -19.54 -11.75
N VAL A 624 19.24 -20.22 -12.85
CA VAL A 624 18.33 -21.14 -13.56
C VAL A 624 17.91 -22.28 -12.63
N ALA A 625 18.86 -22.87 -11.90
CA ALA A 625 18.59 -23.95 -10.95
C ALA A 625 17.60 -23.51 -9.86
N LEU A 626 17.77 -22.33 -9.26
CA LEU A 626 16.88 -21.80 -8.22
C LEU A 626 15.45 -21.63 -8.72
N SER A 627 15.26 -20.95 -9.86
CA SER A 627 13.93 -20.76 -10.46
C SER A 627 13.27 -22.11 -10.80
N ALA A 628 14.01 -23.04 -11.38
CA ALA A 628 13.50 -24.36 -11.72
C ALA A 628 13.22 -25.22 -10.47
N MET A 629 14.07 -25.17 -9.44
CA MET A 629 13.84 -25.86 -8.16
C MET A 629 12.63 -25.30 -7.43
N LEU A 630 12.37 -24.00 -7.51
CA LEU A 630 11.13 -23.41 -7.00
C LEU A 630 9.90 -24.00 -7.71
N SER A 631 9.90 -24.06 -9.04
CA SER A 631 8.86 -24.76 -9.81
C SER A 631 8.72 -26.22 -9.39
N LEU A 632 9.85 -26.89 -9.13
CA LEU A 632 9.90 -28.30 -8.77
C LEU A 632 9.40 -28.56 -7.35
N ALA A 633 9.63 -27.65 -6.41
CA ALA A 633 9.10 -27.74 -5.05
C ALA A 633 7.57 -27.79 -5.05
N ARG A 634 6.92 -27.09 -6.00
CA ARG A 634 5.46 -27.03 -6.15
C ARG A 634 4.85 -28.26 -6.82
N ASN A 635 5.50 -28.73 -7.88
CA ASN A 635 4.94 -29.72 -8.81
C ASN A 635 5.57 -31.11 -8.64
N GLY A 636 6.73 -31.19 -8.01
CA GLY A 636 7.48 -32.41 -7.78
C GLY A 636 6.98 -33.25 -6.60
N ASP A 637 7.46 -34.49 -6.60
CA ASP A 637 7.22 -35.48 -5.56
C ASP A 637 8.20 -35.35 -4.38
N ARG A 638 8.10 -36.26 -3.42
CA ARG A 638 9.00 -36.32 -2.26
C ARG A 638 10.48 -36.46 -2.66
N LYS A 639 10.79 -37.25 -3.69
CA LYS A 639 12.18 -37.46 -4.16
C LYS A 639 12.77 -36.16 -4.70
N SER A 640 11.95 -35.40 -5.42
CA SER A 640 12.32 -34.09 -5.94
C SER A 640 12.67 -33.12 -4.80
N ARG A 641 11.87 -33.09 -3.73
CA ARG A 641 12.14 -32.25 -2.54
C ARG A 641 13.44 -32.60 -1.84
N THR A 642 13.77 -33.89 -1.71
CA THR A 642 15.07 -34.32 -1.17
C THR A 642 16.23 -33.74 -1.99
N LYS A 643 16.20 -33.92 -3.32
CA LYS A 643 17.25 -33.43 -4.21
C LYS A 643 17.40 -31.90 -4.18
N ILE A 644 16.28 -31.17 -4.08
CA ILE A 644 16.29 -29.71 -3.95
C ILE A 644 17.02 -29.28 -2.67
N VAL A 645 16.65 -29.87 -1.52
CA VAL A 645 17.28 -29.54 -0.24
C VAL A 645 18.77 -29.87 -0.25
N GLU A 646 19.15 -31.03 -0.81
CA GLU A 646 20.55 -31.41 -0.99
C GLU A 646 21.32 -30.37 -1.84
N ARG A 647 20.78 -29.98 -3.01
CA ARG A 647 21.40 -28.97 -3.88
C ARG A 647 21.54 -27.61 -3.19
N LEU A 648 20.51 -27.17 -2.47
CA LEU A 648 20.53 -25.88 -1.77
C LEU A 648 21.50 -25.85 -0.57
N CYS A 649 21.78 -27.00 0.05
CA CYS A 649 22.81 -27.12 1.09
C CYS A 649 24.23 -26.96 0.52
N GLU A 650 24.44 -27.31 -0.74
CA GLU A 650 25.75 -27.26 -1.43
C GLU A 650 26.01 -25.94 -2.18
N MET A 651 24.95 -25.16 -2.45
CA MET A 651 25.03 -23.91 -3.21
C MET A 651 25.81 -22.81 -2.48
N ASP A 652 26.45 -21.89 -3.21
CA ASP A 652 27.16 -20.73 -2.64
C ASP A 652 26.19 -19.54 -2.45
N TRP A 653 25.62 -19.41 -1.25
CA TRP A 653 24.63 -18.38 -0.97
C TRP A 653 25.21 -16.95 -0.85
N PRO A 654 26.39 -16.74 -0.24
CA PRO A 654 27.03 -15.43 -0.22
C PRO A 654 27.25 -14.81 -1.61
N GLY A 655 27.38 -15.63 -2.67
CA GLY A 655 27.51 -15.17 -4.05
C GLY A 655 26.20 -14.72 -4.72
N LEU A 656 25.04 -15.01 -4.11
CA LEU A 656 23.73 -14.66 -4.65
C LEU A 656 23.29 -13.25 -4.25
N SER A 657 22.56 -12.56 -5.13
CA SER A 657 21.90 -11.29 -4.76
C SER A 657 20.72 -11.53 -3.82
N ARG A 658 20.15 -10.45 -3.26
CA ARG A 658 19.04 -10.51 -2.30
C ARG A 658 17.87 -11.36 -2.81
N SER A 659 17.34 -11.08 -4.01
CA SER A 659 16.17 -11.78 -4.55
C SER A 659 16.42 -13.27 -4.84
N TRP A 660 17.66 -13.64 -5.14
CA TRP A 660 18.07 -15.04 -5.30
C TRP A 660 18.21 -15.76 -3.95
N ARG A 661 18.70 -15.08 -2.90
CA ARG A 661 18.70 -15.63 -1.52
C ARG A 661 17.26 -15.80 -1.00
N GLU A 662 16.39 -14.82 -1.24
CA GLU A 662 14.94 -14.89 -0.95
C GLU A 662 14.30 -16.10 -1.65
N THR A 663 14.64 -16.31 -2.93
CA THR A 663 14.17 -17.47 -3.69
C THR A 663 14.65 -18.80 -3.09
N ALA A 664 15.91 -18.87 -2.65
CA ALA A 664 16.48 -20.06 -2.03
C ALA A 664 15.77 -20.43 -0.72
N VAL A 665 15.63 -19.48 0.22
CA VAL A 665 14.92 -19.73 1.50
C VAL A 665 13.45 -20.06 1.28
N TYR A 666 12.79 -19.39 0.34
CA TYR A 666 11.38 -19.66 0.04
C TYR A 666 11.18 -21.05 -0.57
N THR A 667 12.09 -21.48 -1.45
CA THR A 667 12.08 -22.83 -2.00
C THR A 667 12.20 -23.89 -0.89
N LEU A 668 13.08 -23.67 0.09
CA LEU A 668 13.19 -24.54 1.28
C LEU A 668 11.91 -24.54 2.13
N ALA A 669 11.28 -23.38 2.33
CA ALA A 669 10.01 -23.27 3.05
C ALA A 669 8.92 -24.14 2.40
N LEU A 670 8.77 -24.07 1.07
CA LEU A 670 7.80 -24.89 0.34
C LEU A 670 8.11 -26.40 0.40
N CYS A 671 9.39 -26.77 0.32
CA CYS A 671 9.79 -28.16 0.46
C CYS A 671 9.43 -28.71 1.84
N THR A 672 9.67 -27.93 2.89
CA THR A 672 9.51 -28.35 4.30
C THR A 672 8.07 -28.29 4.80
N GLU A 673 7.23 -27.39 4.27
CA GLU A 673 5.79 -27.35 4.56
C GLU A 673 5.07 -28.64 4.10
N ARG A 674 5.52 -29.20 2.96
CA ARG A 674 4.89 -30.36 2.32
C ARG A 674 5.55 -31.69 2.69
N TRP A 675 6.67 -31.67 3.42
CA TRP A 675 7.47 -32.86 3.74
C TRP A 675 8.58 -32.55 4.77
N GLU A 676 8.78 -33.43 5.75
CA GLU A 676 9.90 -33.31 6.69
C GLU A 676 11.15 -34.11 6.26
N PRO A 677 12.36 -33.48 6.21
CA PRO A 677 13.60 -34.16 5.87
C PRO A 677 13.99 -35.22 6.92
N ARG A 678 14.71 -36.25 6.47
CA ARG A 678 15.29 -37.24 7.41
C ARG A 678 16.35 -36.58 8.27
N GLU A 679 16.53 -37.09 9.48
CA GLU A 679 17.39 -36.50 10.54
C GLU A 679 18.76 -36.00 10.04
N LYS A 680 19.50 -36.81 9.27
CA LYS A 680 20.80 -36.39 8.72
C LYS A 680 20.70 -35.15 7.83
N LEU A 681 19.72 -35.11 6.93
CA LEU A 681 19.51 -33.98 6.02
C LEU A 681 18.90 -32.78 6.77
N LYS A 682 18.05 -33.01 7.77
CA LYS A 682 17.54 -31.97 8.69
C LYS A 682 18.72 -31.25 9.37
N GLN A 683 19.67 -32.00 9.93
CA GLN A 683 20.86 -31.43 10.59
C GLN A 683 21.76 -30.64 9.62
N GLN A 684 21.96 -31.16 8.40
CA GLN A 684 22.70 -30.44 7.35
C GLN A 684 22.01 -29.12 6.97
N LEU A 685 20.69 -29.16 6.79
CA LEU A 685 19.89 -27.99 6.46
C LEU A 685 19.90 -26.96 7.59
N VAL A 686 19.76 -27.38 8.85
CA VAL A 686 19.86 -26.48 10.02
C VAL A 686 21.23 -25.82 10.07
N SER A 687 22.32 -26.59 9.96
CA SER A 687 23.68 -26.04 9.94
C SER A 687 23.87 -25.05 8.79
N ARG A 688 23.27 -25.32 7.63
CA ARG A 688 23.32 -24.39 6.48
C ARG A 688 22.58 -23.09 6.77
N LEU A 689 21.34 -23.17 7.27
CA LEU A 689 20.52 -22.01 7.60
C LEU A 689 21.15 -21.17 8.73
N GLU A 690 21.76 -21.80 9.73
CA GLU A 690 22.49 -21.11 10.80
C GLU A 690 23.74 -20.39 10.27
N SER A 691 24.40 -20.91 9.22
CA SER A 691 25.58 -20.26 8.63
C SER A 691 25.28 -18.95 7.90
N ILE A 692 24.02 -18.72 7.53
CA ILE A 692 23.56 -17.50 6.84
C ILE A 692 22.71 -16.60 7.74
N TYR A 693 22.33 -17.05 8.95
CA TYR A 693 21.46 -16.32 9.86
C TYR A 693 22.28 -15.70 11.02
N PRO A 694 22.28 -14.37 11.20
CA PRO A 694 21.48 -13.38 10.48
C PRO A 694 22.08 -12.95 9.13
N ASP A 695 21.21 -12.75 8.14
CA ASP A 695 21.48 -12.01 6.92
C ASP A 695 21.33 -10.49 7.18
N ARG A 696 21.83 -9.64 6.29
CA ARG A 696 21.63 -8.19 6.37
C ARG A 696 20.20 -7.79 5.99
N GLU A 697 19.55 -8.61 5.19
CA GLU A 697 18.22 -8.36 4.66
C GLU A 697 17.16 -8.99 5.54
N PHE A 698 16.26 -8.15 6.07
CA PHE A 698 15.14 -8.61 6.90
C PHE A 698 14.27 -9.65 6.18
N SER A 699 14.06 -9.49 4.87
CA SER A 699 13.27 -10.42 4.05
C SER A 699 13.82 -11.86 4.06
N VAL A 700 15.14 -12.02 4.06
CA VAL A 700 15.83 -13.32 4.16
C VAL A 700 15.74 -13.85 5.60
N ASN A 701 15.94 -12.98 6.59
CA ASN A 701 15.83 -13.34 8.01
C ASN A 701 14.42 -13.79 8.39
N GLN A 702 13.40 -13.21 7.78
CA GLN A 702 12.00 -13.52 8.04
C GLN A 702 11.70 -14.99 7.76
N ILE A 703 12.04 -15.49 6.57
CA ILE A 703 11.80 -16.90 6.19
C ILE A 703 12.79 -17.83 6.91
N THR A 704 14.05 -17.41 7.07
CA THR A 704 15.08 -18.24 7.71
C THR A 704 14.77 -18.52 9.18
N SER A 705 14.31 -17.51 9.92
CA SER A 705 13.89 -17.69 11.33
C SER A 705 12.71 -18.66 11.45
N GLU A 706 11.71 -18.58 10.58
CA GLU A 706 10.58 -19.52 10.55
C GLU A 706 11.02 -20.95 10.27
N LEU A 707 11.93 -21.13 9.29
CA LEU A 707 12.51 -22.43 8.95
C LEU A 707 13.30 -23.01 10.12
N LEU A 708 14.17 -22.22 10.75
CA LEU A 708 15.00 -22.67 11.87
C LEU A 708 14.14 -23.06 13.09
N VAL A 709 13.08 -22.32 13.37
CA VAL A 709 12.10 -22.69 14.41
C VAL A 709 11.39 -24.00 14.05
N ARG A 710 10.92 -24.14 12.81
CA ARG A 710 10.25 -25.37 12.33
C ARG A 710 11.17 -26.60 12.35
N LEU A 711 12.47 -26.40 12.15
CA LEU A 711 13.48 -27.46 12.09
C LEU A 711 14.16 -27.69 13.44
N ASP A 712 13.64 -27.12 14.54
CA ASP A 712 14.12 -27.31 15.91
C ASP A 712 15.59 -26.89 16.12
N SER A 713 16.04 -25.80 15.50
CA SER A 713 17.36 -25.24 15.80
C SER A 713 17.46 -24.83 17.27
N GLN A 714 18.58 -25.16 17.92
CA GLN A 714 18.85 -24.70 19.29
C GLN A 714 19.35 -23.26 19.34
N ALA A 715 20.05 -22.79 18.29
CA ALA A 715 20.64 -21.46 18.25
C ALA A 715 19.64 -20.36 17.85
N VAL A 716 18.52 -20.73 17.19
CA VAL A 716 17.57 -19.75 16.63
C VAL A 716 17.04 -18.77 17.67
N VAL A 717 16.76 -19.23 18.89
CA VAL A 717 16.17 -18.39 19.93
C VAL A 717 17.12 -17.27 20.34
N SER A 718 18.39 -17.56 20.61
CA SER A 718 19.37 -16.54 21.01
C SER A 718 19.58 -15.52 19.90
N THR A 719 19.86 -16.00 18.68
CA THR A 719 20.12 -15.11 17.53
C THR A 719 18.92 -14.23 17.21
N THR A 720 17.71 -14.80 17.23
CA THR A 720 16.48 -14.03 16.95
C THR A 720 16.16 -13.04 18.07
N MET A 721 16.50 -13.36 19.33
CA MET A 721 16.34 -12.44 20.46
C MET A 721 17.26 -11.23 20.35
N ASP A 722 18.49 -11.44 19.90
CA ASP A 722 19.46 -10.36 19.68
C ASP A 722 18.93 -9.42 18.59
N LEU A 723 18.49 -9.96 17.45
CA LEU A 723 17.86 -9.17 16.38
C LEU A 723 16.61 -8.40 16.85
N ALA A 724 15.75 -9.03 17.65
CA ALA A 724 14.57 -8.37 18.19
C ALA A 724 14.92 -7.24 19.17
N SER A 725 16.02 -7.38 19.90
CA SER A 725 16.48 -6.38 20.88
C SER A 725 17.20 -5.21 20.21
N GLU A 726 17.90 -5.47 19.10
CA GLU A 726 18.67 -4.47 18.35
C GLU A 726 17.83 -3.71 17.30
N SER A 727 16.77 -4.33 16.78
CA SER A 727 15.96 -3.69 15.74
C SER A 727 15.17 -2.50 16.30
N THR A 728 15.26 -1.37 15.60
CA THR A 728 14.45 -0.17 15.84
C THR A 728 13.14 -0.19 15.08
N ARG A 729 12.89 -1.24 14.28
CA ARG A 729 11.70 -1.37 13.44
C ARG A 729 10.68 -2.29 14.11
N GLN A 730 9.55 -1.70 14.47
CA GLN A 730 8.42 -2.40 15.10
C GLN A 730 8.03 -3.71 14.39
N ALA A 731 7.89 -3.68 13.06
CA ALA A 731 7.49 -4.84 12.28
C ALA A 731 8.52 -5.99 12.38
N GLU A 732 9.81 -5.69 12.43
CA GLU A 732 10.84 -6.72 12.59
C GLU A 732 10.78 -7.32 13.99
N GLN A 733 10.72 -6.48 15.03
CA GLN A 733 10.58 -6.93 16.42
C GLN A 733 9.33 -7.81 16.61
N MET A 734 8.18 -7.37 16.08
CA MET A 734 6.93 -8.13 16.14
C MET A 734 7.02 -9.46 15.41
N HIS A 735 7.65 -9.50 14.23
CA HIS A 735 7.90 -10.74 13.49
C HIS A 735 8.73 -11.72 14.30
N TYR A 736 9.85 -11.27 14.87
CA TYR A 736 10.72 -12.12 15.66
C TYR A 736 10.03 -12.67 16.91
N LEU A 737 9.32 -11.82 17.66
CA LEU A 737 8.52 -12.25 18.82
C LEU A 737 7.42 -13.24 18.42
N PHE A 738 6.77 -13.01 17.28
CA PHE A 738 5.81 -13.92 16.71
C PHE A 738 6.48 -15.27 16.43
N VAL A 739 7.51 -15.33 15.59
CA VAL A 739 8.11 -16.60 15.14
C VAL A 739 8.63 -17.46 16.29
N ILE A 740 9.44 -16.89 17.20
CA ILE A 740 10.07 -17.70 18.25
C ILE A 740 9.11 -18.15 19.34
N ARG A 741 7.88 -17.61 19.41
CA ARG A 741 6.86 -18.12 20.35
C ARG A 741 6.61 -19.62 20.19
N ASN A 742 6.80 -20.13 18.97
CA ASN A 742 6.60 -21.54 18.62
C ASN A 742 7.87 -22.40 18.78
N ALA A 743 9.02 -21.81 19.11
CA ALA A 743 10.28 -22.54 19.26
C ALA A 743 10.24 -23.44 20.51
N GLN A 744 10.51 -24.72 20.30
CA GLN A 744 10.51 -25.74 21.36
C GLN A 744 11.87 -25.85 22.08
N LEU A 745 12.96 -25.56 21.37
CA LEU A 745 14.34 -25.65 21.86
C LEU A 745 15.00 -24.26 21.91
N GLY A 746 16.16 -24.17 22.57
CA GLY A 746 16.99 -22.94 22.62
C GLY A 746 16.65 -21.94 23.72
N TRP A 747 15.62 -22.20 24.52
CA TRP A 747 15.20 -21.30 25.60
C TRP A 747 16.01 -21.46 26.87
N THR A 748 16.56 -20.34 27.35
CA THR A 748 17.08 -20.20 28.72
C THR A 748 16.15 -19.33 29.56
N PRO A 749 16.23 -19.39 30.90
CA PRO A 749 15.47 -18.49 31.76
C PRO A 749 15.69 -17.00 31.44
N GLU A 750 16.92 -16.62 31.10
CA GLU A 750 17.28 -15.24 30.75
C GLU A 750 16.61 -14.81 29.45
N LEU A 751 16.70 -15.62 28.39
CA LEU A 751 16.06 -15.35 27.10
C LEU A 751 14.54 -15.26 27.24
N ARG A 752 13.93 -16.10 28.09
CA ARG A 752 12.50 -16.01 28.40
C ARG A 752 12.12 -14.73 29.12
N ARG A 753 12.93 -14.26 30.07
CA ARG A 753 12.68 -12.94 30.70
C ARG A 753 12.81 -11.82 29.68
N THR A 754 13.81 -11.86 28.81
CA THR A 754 13.97 -10.85 27.74
C THR A 754 12.77 -10.85 26.79
N TYR A 755 12.28 -12.02 26.37
CA TYR A 755 11.08 -12.15 25.53
C TYR A 755 9.87 -11.42 26.13
N PHE A 756 9.54 -11.67 27.40
CA PHE A 756 8.40 -11.02 28.05
C PHE A 756 8.64 -9.54 28.33
N ARG A 757 9.90 -9.10 28.54
CA ARG A 757 10.23 -7.67 28.64
C ARG A 757 10.04 -6.95 27.31
N LEU A 758 10.46 -7.55 26.20
CA LEU A 758 10.21 -7.01 24.86
C LEU A 758 8.70 -6.94 24.60
N LEU A 759 7.94 -7.99 24.95
CA LEU A 759 6.46 -7.96 24.88
C LEU A 759 5.84 -6.85 25.76
N ALA A 760 6.40 -6.54 26.93
CA ALA A 760 5.90 -5.42 27.74
C ALA A 760 6.16 -4.06 27.07
N GLY A 761 7.28 -3.94 26.34
CA GLY A 761 7.63 -2.74 25.57
C GLY A 761 6.78 -2.52 24.32
N THR A 762 5.96 -3.49 23.89
CA THR A 762 5.12 -3.34 22.69
C THR A 762 3.87 -2.50 22.92
N SER A 763 3.60 -2.09 24.16
CA SER A 763 2.47 -1.18 24.49
C SER A 763 2.55 0.16 23.74
N ASP A 764 3.76 0.58 23.35
CA ASP A 764 4.00 1.80 22.56
C ASP A 764 3.85 1.59 21.04
N TYR A 765 3.58 0.36 20.56
CA TYR A 765 3.52 0.07 19.13
C TYR A 765 2.38 0.79 18.42
N ILE A 766 2.68 1.45 17.30
CA ILE A 766 1.71 2.14 16.47
C ILE A 766 1.08 1.16 15.49
N GLY A 767 -0.25 1.10 15.43
CA GLY A 767 -0.92 0.13 14.55
C GLY A 767 -2.44 0.29 14.44
N GLY A 768 -3.02 -0.58 13.61
CA GLY A 768 -4.46 -0.73 13.42
C GLY A 768 -5.12 -1.38 14.63
N GLN A 769 -6.45 -1.51 14.60
CA GLN A 769 -7.21 -2.04 15.72
C GLN A 769 -6.85 -3.50 16.07
N GLY A 770 -6.41 -4.29 15.09
CA GLY A 770 -5.99 -5.68 15.33
C GLY A 770 -4.70 -5.81 16.14
N MET A 771 -3.91 -4.74 16.29
CA MET A 771 -2.58 -4.79 16.92
C MET A 771 -2.59 -5.43 18.32
N ASN A 772 -3.48 -4.96 19.19
CA ASN A 772 -3.58 -5.50 20.56
C ASN A 772 -4.01 -6.96 20.57
N ASP A 773 -4.88 -7.37 19.65
CA ASP A 773 -5.33 -8.76 19.55
C ASP A 773 -4.18 -9.67 19.12
N PHE A 774 -3.37 -9.23 18.15
CA PHE A 774 -2.17 -9.96 17.73
C PHE A 774 -1.17 -10.10 18.85
N LEU A 775 -0.85 -9.01 19.57
CA LEU A 775 0.07 -9.05 20.70
C LEU A 775 -0.45 -9.91 21.85
N THR A 776 -1.76 -9.84 22.14
CA THR A 776 -2.42 -10.68 23.14
C THR A 776 -2.32 -12.15 22.74
N LYS A 777 -2.51 -12.48 21.47
CA LYS A 777 -2.38 -13.84 20.96
C LYS A 777 -0.94 -14.34 21.03
N ILE A 778 0.04 -13.54 20.60
CA ILE A 778 1.47 -13.87 20.71
C ILE A 778 1.85 -14.17 22.16
N ARG A 779 1.42 -13.30 23.10
CA ARG A 779 1.67 -13.49 24.53
C ARG A 779 0.99 -14.76 25.06
N SER A 780 -0.27 -15.00 24.69
CA SER A 780 -1.01 -16.17 25.17
C SER A 780 -0.37 -17.47 24.70
N ASP A 781 0.01 -17.55 23.42
CA ASP A 781 0.75 -18.69 22.86
C ASP A 781 2.07 -18.91 23.60
N ALA A 782 2.80 -17.83 23.90
CA ALA A 782 4.06 -17.91 24.64
C ALA A 782 3.86 -18.41 26.09
N ILE A 783 2.81 -17.97 26.79
CA ILE A 783 2.49 -18.46 28.15
C ILE A 783 2.08 -19.92 28.12
N GLU A 784 1.29 -20.32 27.12
CA GLU A 784 0.85 -21.71 26.95
C GLU A 784 2.06 -22.65 26.78
N SER A 785 3.11 -22.20 26.09
CA SER A 785 4.36 -22.95 25.92
C SER A 785 5.15 -23.19 27.22
N LEU A 786 4.82 -22.50 28.33
CA LEU A 786 5.49 -22.67 29.62
C LEU A 786 4.83 -23.78 30.46
N GLY A 787 5.66 -24.61 31.12
CA GLY A 787 5.23 -25.50 32.20
C GLY A 787 4.66 -24.72 33.40
N SER A 788 3.80 -25.36 34.21
CA SER A 788 3.10 -24.70 35.32
C SER A 788 4.03 -24.11 36.38
N ASP A 789 5.13 -24.80 36.67
CA ASP A 789 6.21 -24.41 37.57
C ASP A 789 7.00 -23.21 37.04
N VAL A 790 7.25 -23.17 35.72
CA VAL A 790 7.89 -22.04 35.05
C VAL A 790 6.98 -20.81 35.04
N ARG A 791 5.66 -20.95 34.88
CA ARG A 791 4.74 -19.80 34.90
C ARG A 791 4.81 -19.00 36.22
N GLU A 792 4.93 -19.69 37.34
CA GLU A 792 5.01 -19.05 38.65
C GLU A 792 6.31 -18.24 38.80
N ALA A 793 7.45 -18.78 38.35
CA ALA A 793 8.75 -18.11 38.43
C ALA A 793 8.86 -16.84 37.55
N PHE A 794 7.99 -16.69 36.55
CA PHE A 794 7.96 -15.57 35.61
C PHE A 794 6.70 -14.71 35.75
N ALA A 795 5.93 -14.89 36.84
CA ALA A 795 4.67 -14.18 37.04
C ALA A 795 4.82 -12.65 36.95
N ASP A 796 5.94 -12.09 37.40
CA ASP A 796 6.27 -10.67 37.33
C ASP A 796 6.31 -10.14 35.88
N VAL A 797 7.10 -10.79 35.02
CA VAL A 797 7.27 -10.37 33.62
C VAL A 797 6.08 -10.76 32.74
N ILE A 798 5.42 -11.89 33.06
CA ILE A 798 4.15 -12.27 32.42
C ILE A 798 3.08 -11.23 32.73
N GLN A 799 2.96 -10.80 33.97
CA GLN A 799 1.99 -9.79 34.36
C GLN A 799 2.29 -8.42 33.73
N ALA A 800 3.57 -8.03 33.66
CA ALA A 800 3.99 -6.78 33.04
C ALA A 800 3.82 -6.75 31.51
N SER A 801 3.84 -7.92 30.85
CA SER A 801 3.72 -8.03 29.39
C SER A 801 2.29 -7.96 28.84
N ASP A 802 1.28 -7.82 29.69
CA ASP A 802 -0.11 -7.76 29.26
C ASP A 802 -0.40 -6.50 28.41
N PRO A 803 -0.64 -6.63 27.10
CA PRO A 803 -0.83 -5.48 26.22
C PRO A 803 -2.12 -4.69 26.54
N THR A 804 -3.09 -5.32 27.21
CA THR A 804 -4.35 -4.67 27.61
C THR A 804 -4.20 -3.82 28.87
N ARG A 805 -3.13 -4.08 29.64
CA ARG A 805 -2.97 -3.49 30.97
C ARG A 805 -2.43 -2.08 30.90
N GLY A 806 -1.63 -1.75 29.88
CA GLY A 806 -1.02 -0.43 29.66
C GLY A 806 -0.33 0.15 30.91
N PRO A 807 0.23 1.35 30.82
CA PRO A 807 0.51 2.14 32.02
C PRO A 807 -0.79 2.38 32.79
N ALA A 808 -0.75 2.27 34.13
CA ALA A 808 -1.84 2.76 34.94
C ALA A 808 -1.86 4.29 34.84
N TYR A 809 -2.84 4.84 34.12
CA TYR A 809 -3.03 6.28 34.07
C TYR A 809 -3.74 6.74 35.35
N PRO A 810 -3.29 7.84 35.96
CA PRO A 810 -3.91 8.38 37.16
C PRO A 810 -5.38 8.69 36.87
N VAL A 811 -6.26 8.30 37.79
CA VAL A 811 -7.68 8.67 37.74
C VAL A 811 -7.76 10.19 37.78
N ALA A 812 -8.52 10.78 36.85
CA ALA A 812 -8.77 12.22 36.81
C ALA A 812 -9.16 12.76 38.20
N THR A 813 -8.43 13.75 38.68
CA THR A 813 -8.79 14.44 39.92
C THR A 813 -10.07 15.25 39.66
N PRO A 814 -11.12 15.14 40.49
CA PRO A 814 -12.34 15.92 40.30
C PRO A 814 -12.04 17.43 40.33
N ARG A 815 -12.33 18.12 39.23
CA ARG A 815 -12.17 19.57 39.08
C ARG A 815 -13.56 20.25 39.04
N PRO A 816 -13.70 21.47 39.58
CA PRO A 816 -14.93 22.23 39.40
C PRO A 816 -15.13 22.58 37.92
N ILE A 817 -16.38 22.71 37.50
CA ILE A 817 -16.72 23.25 36.17
C ILE A 817 -16.26 24.71 36.14
N VAL A 818 -15.41 25.04 35.17
CA VAL A 818 -14.97 26.41 34.85
C VAL A 818 -16.04 27.09 34.00
N GLU A 819 -16.42 26.45 32.89
CA GLU A 819 -17.42 26.97 31.94
C GLU A 819 -18.05 25.82 31.14
N GLN A 820 -19.27 26.00 30.63
CA GLN A 820 -19.87 25.10 29.64
C GLN A 820 -19.49 25.58 28.25
N TRP A 821 -18.36 25.09 27.74
CA TRP A 821 -17.83 25.53 26.45
C TRP A 821 -18.72 25.09 25.30
N THR A 822 -18.93 25.99 24.33
CA THR A 822 -19.64 25.71 23.08
C THR A 822 -18.75 26.02 21.88
N LEU A 823 -19.16 25.58 20.69
CA LEU A 823 -18.45 25.88 19.44
C LEU A 823 -18.44 27.37 19.08
N ASP A 824 -19.31 28.17 19.69
CA ASP A 824 -19.37 29.62 19.51
C ASP A 824 -18.50 30.37 20.53
N THR A 825 -18.42 29.89 21.78
CA THR A 825 -17.69 30.59 22.85
C THR A 825 -16.21 30.22 22.90
N MET A 826 -15.86 28.95 22.65
CA MET A 826 -14.49 28.45 22.78
C MET A 826 -13.49 29.15 21.84
N PRO A 827 -13.75 29.34 20.53
CA PRO A 827 -12.79 29.99 19.64
C PRO A 827 -12.47 31.43 20.04
N THR A 828 -13.47 32.17 20.56
CA THR A 828 -13.27 33.54 21.07
C THR A 828 -12.47 33.54 22.37
N ALA A 829 -12.69 32.58 23.27
CA ALA A 829 -11.89 32.48 24.48
C ALA A 829 -10.43 32.10 24.19
N LEU A 830 -10.19 31.20 23.23
CA LEU A 830 -8.85 30.82 22.79
C LEU A 830 -8.09 31.98 22.13
N SER A 831 -8.76 32.84 21.37
CA SER A 831 -8.11 34.00 20.73
C SER A 831 -7.70 35.10 21.72
N GLN A 832 -8.22 35.06 22.95
CA GLN A 832 -7.86 35.96 24.05
C GLN A 832 -6.68 35.44 24.89
N VAL A 833 -6.20 34.22 24.65
CA VAL A 833 -5.03 33.66 25.34
C VAL A 833 -3.76 34.33 24.78
N THR A 834 -3.08 35.13 25.59
CA THR A 834 -1.90 35.90 25.16
C THR A 834 -0.56 35.25 25.51
N ARG A 835 -0.56 34.19 26.34
CA ARG A 835 0.66 33.47 26.71
C ARG A 835 0.97 32.34 25.72
N PRO A 836 2.24 31.95 25.53
CA PRO A 836 2.59 30.74 24.79
C PRO A 836 1.99 29.49 25.44
N SER A 837 1.51 28.55 24.62
CA SER A 837 1.04 27.25 25.08
C SER A 837 2.19 26.35 25.52
N ASP A 838 1.92 25.46 26.48
CA ASP A 838 2.87 24.51 27.07
C ASP A 838 2.43 23.06 26.75
N PRO A 839 3.09 22.37 25.78
CA PRO A 839 2.76 20.99 25.43
C PRO A 839 2.95 19.98 26.56
N GLU A 840 3.89 20.19 27.48
CA GLU A 840 4.11 19.26 28.60
C GLU A 840 2.97 19.36 29.61
N ARG A 841 2.48 20.59 29.87
CA ARG A 841 1.24 20.78 30.63
C ARG A 841 0.03 20.21 29.89
N GLY A 842 -0.01 20.35 28.57
CA GLY A 842 -1.03 19.73 27.72
C GLY A 842 -1.09 18.20 27.85
N LYS A 843 0.06 17.53 27.94
CA LYS A 843 0.15 16.08 28.19
C LYS A 843 -0.45 15.68 29.54
N GLN A 844 -0.24 16.49 30.58
CA GLN A 844 -0.87 16.26 31.90
C GLN A 844 -2.39 16.43 31.82
N LEU A 845 -2.85 17.49 31.15
CA LEU A 845 -4.28 17.77 30.95
C LEU A 845 -4.97 16.68 30.12
N PHE A 846 -4.27 16.05 29.17
CA PHE A 846 -4.79 14.90 28.43
C PHE A 846 -5.13 13.71 29.36
N ALA A 847 -4.37 13.51 30.43
CA ALA A 847 -4.68 12.54 31.46
C ALA A 847 -5.78 13.03 32.41
N GLU A 848 -5.72 14.28 32.88
CA GLU A 848 -6.72 14.86 33.79
C GLU A 848 -8.12 14.95 33.16
N ALA A 849 -8.21 15.24 31.87
CA ALA A 849 -9.46 15.24 31.10
C ALA A 849 -9.93 13.81 30.75
N SER A 850 -9.27 12.77 31.25
CA SER A 850 -9.57 11.35 30.98
C SER A 850 -9.41 10.91 29.52
N CYS A 851 -8.89 11.76 28.63
CA CYS A 851 -8.68 11.41 27.23
C CYS A 851 -7.74 10.20 27.09
N VAL A 852 -6.74 10.09 27.96
CA VAL A 852 -5.73 9.01 28.02
C VAL A 852 -6.31 7.60 28.20
N HIS A 853 -7.52 7.48 28.75
CA HIS A 853 -8.16 6.17 28.95
C HIS A 853 -8.75 5.60 27.67
N CYS A 854 -9.03 6.44 26.68
CA CYS A 854 -9.60 6.00 25.41
C CYS A 854 -8.65 6.25 24.23
N HIS A 855 -7.85 7.31 24.28
CA HIS A 855 -7.01 7.77 23.18
C HIS A 855 -5.54 7.64 23.51
N ARG A 856 -4.71 7.59 22.46
CA ARG A 856 -3.26 7.51 22.52
C ARG A 856 -2.60 8.64 21.74
N VAL A 857 -1.49 9.17 22.23
CA VAL A 857 -0.60 10.11 21.54
C VAL A 857 0.84 9.61 21.70
N GLY A 858 1.48 9.25 20.59
CA GLY A 858 2.72 8.46 20.58
C GLY A 858 2.47 7.09 21.21
N GLY A 859 3.28 6.74 22.22
CA GLY A 859 3.02 5.58 23.10
C GLY A 859 2.10 5.87 24.29
N TYR A 860 1.74 7.14 24.55
CA TYR A 860 1.02 7.53 25.77
C TYR A 860 -0.49 7.50 25.59
N GLY A 861 -1.15 6.49 26.18
CA GLY A 861 -2.61 6.35 26.26
C GLY A 861 -3.11 4.93 26.02
N ARG A 862 -4.37 4.80 25.57
CA ARG A 862 -4.99 3.53 25.14
C ARG A 862 -5.56 3.66 23.73
N LEU A 863 -5.76 2.53 23.05
CA LEU A 863 -6.35 2.44 21.71
C LEU A 863 -7.80 1.93 21.75
N ILE A 864 -8.66 2.56 22.56
CA ILE A 864 -10.10 2.25 22.56
C ILE A 864 -10.81 3.12 21.51
N GLY A 865 -10.50 4.41 21.54
CA GLY A 865 -10.85 5.40 20.52
C GLY A 865 -9.70 5.60 19.51
N PRO A 866 -9.87 6.57 18.59
CA PRO A 866 -8.84 6.91 17.61
C PRO A 866 -7.48 7.22 18.23
N ASP A 867 -6.42 6.71 17.61
CA ASP A 867 -5.05 7.19 17.83
C ASP A 867 -4.96 8.67 17.44
N LEU A 868 -4.36 9.50 18.30
CA LEU A 868 -4.23 10.95 18.18
C LEU A 868 -2.79 11.42 17.94
N THR A 869 -1.81 10.51 17.80
CA THR A 869 -0.37 10.81 17.63
C THR A 869 -0.08 11.86 16.56
N ASN A 870 -0.73 11.71 15.41
CA ASN A 870 -0.65 12.63 14.27
C ASN A 870 -2.03 13.24 13.98
N VAL A 871 -2.81 13.55 15.01
CA VAL A 871 -4.15 14.11 14.83
C VAL A 871 -4.14 15.51 14.23
N SER A 872 -3.13 16.31 14.57
CA SER A 872 -2.91 17.64 14.01
C SER A 872 -2.45 17.62 12.56
N ARG A 873 -2.08 16.43 12.06
CA ARG A 873 -1.90 16.10 10.65
C ARG A 873 -3.14 15.46 10.04
N ARG A 874 -4.34 15.64 10.58
CA ARG A 874 -5.59 15.06 10.02
C ARG A 874 -6.82 15.93 10.27
N PHE A 875 -6.77 16.75 11.32
CA PHE A 875 -7.85 17.59 11.77
C PHE A 875 -7.37 19.00 12.03
N SER A 876 -8.16 19.99 11.59
CA SER A 876 -7.96 21.37 11.98
C SER A 876 -8.23 21.56 13.48
N GLN A 877 -7.72 22.64 14.07
CA GLN A 877 -8.03 22.96 15.47
C GLN A 877 -9.54 23.03 15.73
N ARG A 878 -10.32 23.54 14.76
CA ARG A 878 -11.79 23.61 14.86
C ARG A 878 -12.43 22.23 14.82
N ASP A 879 -11.92 21.31 13.99
CA ASP A 879 -12.39 19.93 13.96
C ASP A 879 -12.15 19.24 15.31
N LEU A 880 -10.94 19.38 15.88
CA LEU A 880 -10.60 18.84 17.19
C LEU A 880 -11.53 19.36 18.29
N LEU A 881 -11.78 20.67 18.31
CA LEU A 881 -12.73 21.28 19.25
C LEU A 881 -14.15 20.75 19.05
N THR A 882 -14.58 20.55 17.80
CA THR A 882 -15.89 19.96 17.49
C THR A 882 -16.01 18.55 18.06
N SER A 883 -15.00 17.70 17.86
CA SER A 883 -15.00 16.34 18.42
C SER A 883 -14.97 16.33 19.95
N MET A 884 -14.32 17.31 20.60
CA MET A 884 -14.23 17.37 22.07
C MET A 884 -15.47 17.98 22.74
N ILE A 885 -16.11 18.97 22.09
CA ILE A 885 -17.28 19.67 22.64
C ILE A 885 -18.57 18.93 22.27
N GLU A 886 -18.68 18.41 21.05
CA GLU A 886 -19.86 17.71 20.52
C GLU A 886 -19.51 16.27 20.02
N PRO A 887 -19.03 15.37 20.89
CA PRO A 887 -18.52 14.05 20.50
C PRO A 887 -19.54 13.13 19.81
N SER A 888 -20.84 13.38 19.98
CA SER A 888 -21.91 12.59 19.33
C SER A 888 -22.35 13.17 17.98
N LYS A 889 -21.81 14.32 17.55
CA LYS A 889 -22.17 14.97 16.28
C LYS A 889 -21.77 14.13 15.07
N VAL A 890 -20.55 13.60 15.09
CA VAL A 890 -20.00 12.71 14.07
C VAL A 890 -19.23 11.61 14.79
N ILE A 891 -19.83 10.43 14.88
CA ILE A 891 -19.20 9.26 15.50
C ILE A 891 -18.61 8.40 14.39
N PRO A 892 -17.29 8.16 14.33
CA PRO A 892 -16.69 7.29 13.33
C PRO A 892 -17.31 5.88 13.36
N GLU A 893 -17.52 5.23 12.22
CA GLU A 893 -18.32 3.99 12.14
C GLU A 893 -17.64 2.89 12.97
N LYS A 894 -16.31 2.84 12.89
CA LYS A 894 -15.45 1.96 13.68
C LYS A 894 -15.63 2.11 15.20
N TYR A 895 -16.02 3.29 15.67
CA TYR A 895 -16.24 3.57 17.10
C TYR A 895 -17.74 3.76 17.42
N GLN A 896 -18.63 3.57 16.44
CA GLN A 896 -20.07 3.70 16.63
C GLN A 896 -20.58 2.43 17.30
N SER A 897 -21.06 2.58 18.54
CA SER A 897 -21.72 1.48 19.23
C SER A 897 -23.05 1.14 18.54
N MET A 898 -23.43 -0.13 18.59
CA MET A 898 -24.74 -0.61 18.18
C MET A 898 -25.62 -0.73 19.41
N GLN A 899 -26.89 -0.37 19.24
CA GLN A 899 -27.96 -0.72 20.16
C GLN A 899 -28.62 -1.99 19.65
N VAL A 900 -28.65 -3.02 20.48
CA VAL A 900 -29.24 -4.33 20.20
C VAL A 900 -30.40 -4.54 21.16
N ILE A 901 -31.58 -4.69 20.57
CA ILE A 901 -32.82 -4.96 21.28
C ILE A 901 -33.11 -6.44 21.08
N THR A 902 -33.16 -7.20 22.17
CA THR A 902 -33.51 -8.62 22.13
C THR A 902 -35.01 -8.81 22.19
N THR A 903 -35.49 -9.96 21.71
CA THR A 903 -36.93 -10.33 21.68
C THR A 903 -37.57 -10.44 23.08
N ASP A 904 -36.76 -10.50 24.14
CA ASP A 904 -37.19 -10.43 25.54
C ASP A 904 -37.12 -9.01 26.15
N GLY A 905 -36.82 -7.99 25.34
CA GLY A 905 -36.81 -6.58 25.71
C GLY A 905 -35.53 -6.06 26.38
N ARG A 906 -34.45 -6.85 26.46
CA ARG A 906 -33.15 -6.35 26.93
C ARG A 906 -32.51 -5.46 25.85
N VAL A 907 -31.87 -4.38 26.29
CA VAL A 907 -31.14 -3.46 25.42
C VAL A 907 -29.66 -3.53 25.77
N PHE A 908 -28.85 -3.95 24.81
CA PHE A 908 -27.40 -3.93 24.89
C PHE A 908 -26.87 -2.78 24.04
N VAL A 909 -25.97 -1.98 24.59
CA VAL A 909 -25.25 -0.95 23.82
C VAL A 909 -23.77 -1.31 23.86
N GLY A 910 -23.19 -1.53 22.68
CA GLY A 910 -21.82 -2.00 22.60
C GLY A 910 -21.21 -1.86 21.22
N ILE A 911 -19.88 -1.84 21.14
CA ILE A 911 -19.19 -1.94 19.86
C ILE A 911 -19.07 -3.42 19.49
N THR A 912 -19.32 -3.75 18.22
CA THR A 912 -19.19 -5.13 17.73
C THR A 912 -17.73 -5.57 17.79
N ALA A 913 -17.45 -6.70 18.45
CA ALA A 913 -16.09 -7.21 18.63
C ALA A 913 -15.59 -8.01 17.42
N LEU A 914 -14.26 -8.02 17.21
CA LEU A 914 -13.58 -8.84 16.22
C LEU A 914 -13.93 -10.33 16.40
N GLY A 915 -14.14 -11.04 15.27
CA GLY A 915 -14.59 -12.42 15.26
C GLY A 915 -16.09 -12.62 15.50
N GLY A 916 -16.88 -11.55 15.58
CA GLY A 916 -18.34 -11.59 15.40
C GLY A 916 -18.73 -11.80 13.95
N ASP A 917 -18.22 -12.86 13.30
CA ASP A 917 -18.46 -13.17 11.89
C ASP A 917 -19.95 -12.98 11.53
N TYR A 918 -20.22 -12.35 10.38
CA TYR A 918 -21.57 -12.29 9.83
C TYR A 918 -22.17 -13.71 9.66
N ARG A 919 -21.31 -14.73 9.55
CA ARG A 919 -21.65 -16.17 9.50
C ARG A 919 -21.78 -16.86 10.86
N SER A 920 -21.39 -16.22 11.98
CA SER A 920 -21.58 -16.77 13.34
C SER A 920 -23.06 -16.76 13.73
N THR A 921 -23.54 -17.74 14.50
CA THR A 921 -24.90 -17.72 15.08
C THR A 921 -25.03 -16.71 16.22
N LYS A 922 -23.91 -16.22 16.76
CA LYS A 922 -23.83 -15.28 17.88
C LYS A 922 -23.32 -13.92 17.44
N LEU A 923 -23.90 -12.86 17.99
CA LEU A 923 -23.36 -11.50 18.01
C LEU A 923 -22.46 -11.33 19.25
N ARG A 924 -21.29 -10.72 19.06
CA ARG A 924 -20.33 -10.44 20.14
C ARG A 924 -20.19 -8.92 20.29
N LEU A 925 -20.59 -8.39 21.45
CA LEU A 925 -20.57 -6.95 21.76
C LEU A 925 -19.63 -6.64 22.92
N ALA A 926 -18.74 -5.67 22.74
CA ALA A 926 -18.05 -5.01 23.84
C ALA A 926 -18.99 -3.95 24.46
N THR A 927 -19.47 -4.20 25.68
CA THR A 927 -20.47 -3.34 26.35
C THR A 927 -19.85 -2.39 27.38
N ASN A 928 -18.55 -2.51 27.64
CA ASN A 928 -17.80 -1.64 28.56
C ASN A 928 -16.78 -0.79 27.79
N ALA A 929 -16.97 0.52 27.80
CA ALA A 929 -16.10 1.46 27.10
C ALA A 929 -14.67 1.56 27.68
N LEU A 930 -14.46 1.16 28.95
CA LEU A 930 -13.13 1.16 29.57
C LEU A 930 -12.46 -0.22 29.55
N ASP A 931 -13.22 -1.25 29.18
CA ASP A 931 -12.75 -2.62 29.00
C ASP A 931 -13.42 -3.25 27.77
N PRO A 932 -12.96 -2.88 26.56
CA PRO A 932 -13.57 -3.35 25.31
C PRO A 932 -13.36 -4.86 25.07
N TYR A 933 -12.57 -5.53 25.92
CA TYR A 933 -12.35 -6.97 25.89
C TYR A 933 -13.38 -7.75 26.71
N ALA A 934 -14.18 -7.06 27.54
CA ALA A 934 -15.33 -7.65 28.21
C ALA A 934 -16.48 -7.87 27.21
N ILE A 935 -16.44 -9.02 26.53
CA ILE A 935 -17.41 -9.38 25.49
C ILE A 935 -18.69 -9.97 26.09
N THR A 936 -19.83 -9.42 25.68
CA THR A 936 -21.17 -9.99 25.85
C THR A 936 -21.55 -10.73 24.56
N GLU A 937 -21.88 -12.03 24.66
CA GLU A 937 -22.41 -12.81 23.54
C GLU A 937 -23.94 -12.83 23.55
N ILE A 938 -24.57 -12.62 22.40
CA ILE A 938 -26.02 -12.63 22.20
C ILE A 938 -26.34 -13.56 21.03
N GLU A 939 -27.25 -14.52 21.19
CA GLU A 939 -27.67 -15.37 20.08
C GLU A 939 -28.44 -14.54 19.04
N LYS A 940 -28.10 -14.62 17.75
CA LYS A 940 -28.74 -13.79 16.71
C LYS A 940 -30.25 -14.04 16.59
N GLN A 941 -30.72 -15.23 16.96
CA GLN A 941 -32.14 -15.57 16.97
C GLN A 941 -32.91 -14.86 18.09
N GLU A 942 -32.22 -14.38 19.12
CA GLU A 942 -32.79 -13.60 20.22
C GLU A 942 -32.81 -12.10 19.90
N ILE A 943 -32.34 -11.67 18.73
CA ILE A 943 -32.26 -10.26 18.37
C ILE A 943 -33.52 -9.85 17.61
N GLU A 944 -34.22 -8.85 18.12
CA GLU A 944 -35.37 -8.20 17.45
C GLU A 944 -34.90 -7.09 16.52
N GLU A 945 -34.01 -6.22 16.99
CA GLU A 945 -33.54 -5.06 16.24
C GLU A 945 -32.07 -4.74 16.57
N ILE A 946 -31.34 -4.30 15.55
CA ILE A 946 -29.98 -3.76 15.68
C ILE A 946 -29.97 -2.41 14.98
N GLN A 947 -29.59 -1.35 15.69
CA GLN A 947 -29.44 -0.02 15.10
C GLN A 947 -28.18 0.71 15.60
N PRO A 948 -27.57 1.59 14.80
CA PRO A 948 -26.45 2.40 15.26
C PRO A 948 -26.87 3.34 16.40
N SER A 949 -26.06 3.40 17.46
CA SER A 949 -26.25 4.35 18.55
C SER A 949 -25.97 5.78 18.07
N GLN A 950 -26.82 6.72 18.49
CA GLN A 950 -26.65 8.15 18.26
C GLN A 950 -25.78 8.82 19.35
N THR A 951 -25.32 8.06 20.34
CA THR A 951 -24.51 8.56 21.46
C THR A 951 -23.11 7.96 21.42
N SER A 952 -22.11 8.83 21.48
CA SER A 952 -20.69 8.45 21.54
C SER A 952 -20.31 7.89 22.89
N TRP A 953 -19.33 6.99 22.91
CA TRP A 953 -18.65 6.58 24.15
C TRP A 953 -17.74 7.68 24.70
N MET A 954 -17.32 8.64 23.88
CA MET A 954 -16.61 9.83 24.35
C MET A 954 -17.59 10.73 25.14
N PRO A 955 -17.33 11.02 26.43
CA PRO A 955 -18.25 11.79 27.25
C PRO A 955 -18.43 13.24 26.76
N ASN A 956 -19.62 13.80 26.95
CA ASN A 956 -19.83 15.24 26.75
C ASN A 956 -19.19 16.06 27.89
N GLY A 957 -18.76 17.28 27.58
CA GLY A 957 -18.29 18.24 28.59
C GLY A 957 -16.88 17.98 29.13
N LEU A 958 -16.04 17.21 28.42
CA LEU A 958 -14.66 16.89 28.81
C LEU A 958 -13.79 18.15 29.04
N LEU A 959 -14.07 19.24 28.32
CA LEU A 959 -13.34 20.51 28.44
C LEU A 959 -13.89 21.43 29.52
N ASN A 960 -15.06 21.15 30.11
CA ASN A 960 -15.77 22.10 30.96
C ASN A 960 -15.05 22.43 32.28
N THR A 961 -14.10 21.60 32.67
CA THR A 961 -13.26 21.79 33.87
C THR A 961 -11.92 22.48 33.57
N LEU A 962 -11.66 22.80 32.30
CA LEU A 962 -10.45 23.44 31.81
C LEU A 962 -10.73 24.92 31.49
N THR A 963 -9.76 25.78 31.82
CA THR A 963 -9.71 27.17 31.36
C THR A 963 -9.32 27.25 29.89
N ALA A 964 -9.61 28.36 29.20
CA ALA A 964 -9.19 28.56 27.81
C ALA A 964 -7.67 28.41 27.62
N GLU A 965 -6.90 28.85 28.62
CA GLU A 965 -5.45 28.65 28.68
C GLU A 965 -5.04 27.18 28.71
N GLU A 966 -5.70 26.36 29.51
CA GLU A 966 -5.42 24.92 29.61
C GLU A 966 -5.87 24.17 28.34
N VAL A 967 -6.98 24.58 27.73
CA VAL A 967 -7.40 24.05 26.44
C VAL A 967 -6.36 24.38 25.35
N ALA A 968 -5.77 25.57 25.38
CA ALA A 968 -4.68 25.93 24.46
C ALA A 968 -3.42 25.08 24.65
N ASP A 969 -3.09 24.67 25.88
CA ASP A 969 -1.98 23.75 26.15
C ASP A 969 -2.29 22.33 25.69
N LEU A 970 -3.50 21.83 25.95
CA LEU A 970 -3.97 20.52 25.47
C LEU A 970 -3.90 20.46 23.94
N LEU A 971 -4.38 21.50 23.25
CA LEU A 971 -4.26 21.59 21.79
C LEU A 971 -2.81 21.66 21.33
N ALA A 972 -1.92 22.33 22.07
CA ALA A 972 -0.49 22.36 21.75
C ALA A 972 0.17 20.97 21.88
N TYR A 973 -0.21 20.18 22.88
CA TYR A 973 0.23 18.79 23.01
C TYR A 973 -0.25 17.93 21.83
N LEU A 974 -1.54 18.01 21.48
CA LEU A 974 -2.09 17.30 20.32
C LEU A 974 -1.47 17.78 18.99
N ASN A 975 -0.96 19.03 18.95
CA ASN A 975 -0.33 19.63 17.78
C ASN A 975 1.17 19.35 17.64
N ALA A 976 1.85 18.95 18.70
CA ALA A 976 3.31 18.79 18.71
C ALA A 976 3.82 17.72 17.72
N GLY A 977 2.96 16.79 17.27
CA GLY A 977 3.29 15.72 16.33
C GLY A 977 4.31 14.76 16.95
N HIS A 978 3.82 13.66 17.51
CA HIS A 978 4.65 12.72 18.28
C HIS A 978 5.14 11.52 17.47
#